data_AF-W2RQX2-F1
#
_entry.id   AF-W2RQX2-F1
#
_cell.length_a   1.000
_cell.length_b   1.000
_cell.length_c   1.000
_cell.angle_alpha   90.00
_cell.angle_beta   90.00
_cell.angle_gamma   90.00
#
_symmetry.space_group_name_H-M   'P 1'
#
loop_
_entity.id
_entity.type
_entity.pdbx_description
1 polymer ?
#
loop_
_entity_poly.entity_id
_entity_poly.type
_entity_poly.pdbx_seq_one_letter_code
_entity_poly.pdbx_strand_id
1 'polypeptide(L)'
;MAPTHFLSLSDDLLLQLADHLHNIEDYTNLCSSCKKLRDILGSAPPRTILRLAAAQSNIFFRPSPYFLVAATAHELGHWARDDENNERQLASTLERGIDGLLDLALTHCGLTMARIRQLHLMRFSVINPVTDVIDKCVGVQWYQTPNFWDGGVSDAYTISAEASRTLFHLAIYGELFGPDFETFLSYDCQSRRLSVETRLEFIKYCLPDFACFAGQTSAKDVQMPNGSMDPRRAVNKTGPYAEKAEGSRGNELNNNIALVWVLQSSRWQPHWKEARGQAGPDFQEDFNDGWWYTENDDQDWRQRMWESIMICQGLEGLGMIRPELRDSWIPKIRQWRDKIAGLEKEPEWVRVGRQATLEYPFLLGDLHAAENASRQRQNGADSSVHQYLSESLEVPTAFATVDHVLSWPIFGNKRPKDFLSHEVLIKDQAGIHSHTNSTNEQSNGRWNQTINETEIPRLVERFLEFVHIKNPILDAIQLRQDARRIAEDGIDWEPSTCIVLLACALGSVARPFEASQDGGCLTNRSSAKELGSSRPAADAYYQLARRRTGLLDISITAGQCYVLSGIYLMYTLRPLEAWLAFHQAGSTYSLYLRRQAAMSDEAIDLVHDTKQKRLEQRLYWTVLKSECELRETLDVPQSDLCKLSYPYLFPSPPTPLSPVRSPEEALNFQTPASSTSMPSQVQSTSSMTSYQQTEEQSWFYYLSEIALRRIQNRVLNAFYRQDHRSWAQMNMSDMISIAENIETQLTIWKASLPAAIRSDDLPPGQPIDELRYCTEGRNRCIRSLLYRPFVYCAVHSTPNISDHITMQQVQAMCRKGIMNCLNIETAEAVTHRHHGTWYGLRQSIVNALMLLATKTVDNTDFYSPRQGERHPYDHAIDMCMDKLRYWEGESPDTIAALELIEELYAGMS
;
A
#
# COMPACT_ATOMS: atom_id res chain seq x y z
N MET A 1 55.51 15.95 -12.57
CA MET A 1 54.85 15.65 -11.29
C MET A 1 54.29 14.25 -11.39
N ALA A 2 54.67 13.32 -10.50
CA ALA A 2 54.05 12.01 -10.45
C ALA A 2 52.55 12.16 -10.13
N PRO A 3 51.66 11.33 -10.68
CA PRO A 3 50.24 11.40 -10.36
C PRO A 3 50.05 11.12 -8.87
N THR A 4 49.56 12.10 -8.13
CA THR A 4 49.13 11.93 -6.74
C THR A 4 47.92 11.00 -6.74
N HIS A 5 48.12 9.76 -6.30
CA HIS A 5 47.03 8.81 -6.11
C HIS A 5 46.11 9.31 -5.00
N PHE A 6 44.80 9.21 -5.16
CA PHE A 6 43.80 9.65 -4.18
C PHE A 6 44.08 9.17 -2.73
N LEU A 7 44.58 7.93 -2.57
CA LEU A 7 44.94 7.36 -1.27
C LEU A 7 46.25 7.91 -0.66
N SER A 8 47.02 8.69 -1.41
CA SER A 8 48.22 9.39 -0.94
C SER A 8 47.92 10.75 -0.29
N LEU A 9 46.64 11.15 -0.22
CA LEU A 9 46.20 12.30 0.57
C LEU A 9 46.43 12.03 2.08
N SER A 10 46.60 13.10 2.86
CA SER A 10 46.70 13.02 4.32
C SER A 10 45.39 12.51 4.92
N ASP A 11 45.50 11.87 6.08
CA ASP A 11 44.34 11.27 6.73
C ASP A 11 43.29 12.32 7.13
N ASP A 12 43.71 13.55 7.47
CA ASP A 12 42.81 14.68 7.73
C ASP A 12 41.96 15.07 6.50
N LEU A 13 42.57 15.11 5.31
CA LEU A 13 41.86 15.41 4.07
C LEU A 13 40.91 14.29 3.68
N LEU A 14 41.28 13.03 3.95
CA LEU A 14 40.42 11.88 3.71
C LEU A 14 39.24 11.84 4.69
N LEU A 15 39.42 12.30 5.93
CA LEU A 15 38.34 12.39 6.92
C LEU A 15 37.32 13.49 6.56
N GLN A 16 37.78 14.64 6.05
CA GLN A 16 36.93 15.74 5.58
C GLN A 16 35.99 15.33 4.43
N LEU A 17 36.32 14.26 3.69
CA LEU A 17 35.44 13.75 2.63
C LEU A 17 34.04 13.40 3.16
N ALA A 18 33.93 12.93 4.41
CA ALA A 18 32.64 12.58 5.02
C ALA A 18 31.66 13.76 5.06
N ASP A 19 32.16 14.99 5.21
CA ASP A 19 31.35 16.21 5.24
C ASP A 19 30.81 16.59 3.86
N HIS A 20 31.40 16.05 2.79
CA HIS A 20 31.01 16.30 1.40
C HIS A 20 30.15 15.18 0.78
N LEU A 21 29.83 14.13 1.53
CA LEU A 21 28.93 13.06 1.07
C LEU A 21 27.46 13.48 1.18
N HIS A 22 26.61 12.92 0.30
CA HIS A 22 25.20 13.27 0.23
C HIS A 22 24.39 12.59 1.34
N ASN A 23 24.68 11.31 1.63
CA ASN A 23 23.90 10.50 2.56
C ASN A 23 24.72 9.36 3.20
N ILE A 24 24.09 8.64 4.13
CA ILE A 24 24.77 7.58 4.91
C ILE A 24 25.13 6.34 4.07
N GLU A 25 24.43 6.11 2.96
CA GLU A 25 24.75 5.04 2.01
C GLU A 25 26.04 5.35 1.24
N ASP A 26 26.22 6.58 0.74
CA ASP A 26 27.48 7.04 0.13
C ASP A 26 28.65 6.83 1.08
N TYR A 27 28.45 7.17 2.36
CA TYR A 27 29.45 6.97 3.41
C TYR A 27 29.78 5.50 3.63
N THR A 28 28.76 4.63 3.67
CA THR A 28 28.95 3.18 3.85
C THR A 28 29.66 2.57 2.64
N ASN A 29 29.28 2.97 1.42
CA ASN A 29 29.90 2.55 0.17
C ASN A 29 31.37 3.00 0.10
N LEU A 30 31.67 4.24 0.47
CA LEU A 30 33.03 4.76 0.52
C LEU A 30 33.89 4.01 1.55
N CYS A 31 33.37 3.76 2.75
CA CYS A 31 34.02 2.95 3.78
C CYS A 31 34.26 1.49 3.32
N SER A 32 33.41 0.97 2.44
CA SER A 32 33.54 -0.40 1.94
C SER A 32 34.62 -0.56 0.87
N SER A 33 35.01 0.54 0.20
CA SER A 33 35.87 0.53 -0.98
C SER A 33 37.33 0.12 -0.71
N CYS A 34 37.92 0.53 0.42
CA CYS A 34 39.27 0.11 0.79
C CYS A 34 39.50 0.17 2.32
N LYS A 35 40.52 -0.56 2.79
CA LYS A 35 40.85 -0.64 4.23
C LYS A 35 41.25 0.71 4.83
N LYS A 36 42.09 1.49 4.12
CA LYS A 36 42.54 2.81 4.60
C LYS A 36 41.35 3.76 4.84
N LEU A 37 40.41 3.82 3.90
CA LEU A 37 39.21 4.66 4.05
C LEU A 37 38.28 4.12 5.13
N ARG A 38 38.15 2.80 5.29
CA ARG A 38 37.38 2.19 6.38
C ARG A 38 37.92 2.60 7.75
N ASP A 39 39.24 2.55 7.92
CA ASP A 39 39.89 2.84 9.19
C ASP A 39 39.81 4.34 9.52
N ILE A 40 40.03 5.21 8.53
CA ILE A 40 39.94 6.67 8.69
C ILE A 40 38.50 7.12 8.88
N LEU A 41 37.59 6.77 7.96
CA LEU A 41 36.21 7.21 8.06
C LEU A 41 35.48 6.57 9.23
N GLY A 42 35.97 5.45 9.78
CA GLY A 42 35.49 4.87 11.02
C GLY A 42 35.54 5.82 12.23
N SER A 43 36.39 6.85 12.19
CA SER A 43 36.46 7.93 13.19
C SER A 43 35.72 9.21 12.79
N ALA A 44 34.85 9.15 11.79
CA ALA A 44 34.05 10.30 11.35
C ALA A 44 33.25 10.92 12.51
N PRO A 45 33.17 12.26 12.58
CA PRO A 45 32.46 12.94 13.66
C PRO A 45 30.99 12.48 13.76
N PRO A 46 30.45 12.27 14.98
CA PRO A 46 29.06 11.86 15.16
C PRO A 46 28.04 12.82 14.51
N ARG A 47 28.36 14.12 14.45
CA ARG A 47 27.53 15.13 13.76
C ARG A 47 27.42 14.88 12.26
N THR A 48 28.55 14.54 11.62
CA THR A 48 28.59 14.20 10.20
C THR A 48 27.73 12.97 9.91
N ILE A 49 27.84 11.94 10.75
CA ILE A 49 27.01 10.72 10.62
C ILE A 49 25.52 11.02 10.81
N LEU A 50 25.14 11.85 11.79
CA LEU A 50 23.75 12.26 11.98
C LEU A 50 23.21 13.04 10.77
N ARG A 51 23.99 13.99 10.22
CA ARG A 51 23.63 14.72 8.98
C ARG A 51 23.38 13.77 7.82
N LEU A 52 24.30 12.82 7.61
CA LEU A 52 24.20 11.82 6.55
C LEU A 52 23.01 10.88 6.75
N ALA A 53 22.69 10.53 8.00
CA ALA A 53 21.51 9.72 8.35
C ALA A 53 20.21 10.49 8.09
N ALA A 54 20.14 11.77 8.46
CA ALA A 54 18.99 12.64 8.21
C ALA A 54 18.70 12.82 6.71
N ALA A 55 19.75 12.93 5.89
CA ALA A 55 19.65 12.98 4.43
C ALA A 55 19.04 11.69 3.81
N GLN A 56 18.96 10.59 4.56
CA GLN A 56 18.36 9.32 4.13
C GLN A 56 17.22 8.84 5.06
N SER A 57 16.63 9.77 5.82
CA SER A 57 15.59 9.50 6.82
C SER A 57 14.36 8.80 6.24
N ASN A 58 13.93 9.18 5.04
CA ASN A 58 12.73 8.65 4.37
C ASN A 58 12.88 7.22 3.83
N ILE A 59 14.07 6.62 3.89
CA ILE A 59 14.33 5.25 3.41
C ILE A 59 14.69 4.34 4.58
N PHE A 60 15.76 4.66 5.31
CA PHE A 60 16.30 3.76 6.34
C PHE A 60 15.82 4.07 7.76
N PHE A 61 15.49 5.33 8.05
CA PHE A 61 15.16 5.78 9.40
C PHE A 61 13.68 6.15 9.54
N ARG A 62 12.80 5.22 9.13
CA ARG A 62 11.35 5.36 9.26
C ARG A 62 10.83 4.97 10.65
N PRO A 63 9.77 5.60 11.17
CA PRO A 63 9.07 6.75 10.58
C PRO A 63 9.91 8.04 10.69
N SER A 64 10.00 8.78 9.59
CA SER A 64 10.74 10.04 9.51
C SER A 64 9.84 11.20 9.95
N PRO A 65 10.35 12.21 10.69
CA PRO A 65 11.69 12.30 11.29
C PRO A 65 11.83 11.61 12.66
N TYR A 66 10.73 11.08 13.20
CA TYR A 66 10.59 10.60 14.58
C TYR A 66 11.69 9.63 15.04
N PHE A 67 12.12 8.70 14.19
CA PHE A 67 13.14 7.73 14.55
C PHE A 67 14.47 8.40 14.93
N LEU A 68 14.93 9.36 14.11
CA LEU A 68 16.18 10.05 14.35
C LEU A 68 16.06 11.03 15.52
N VAL A 69 14.91 11.70 15.65
CA VAL A 69 14.65 12.56 16.80
C VAL A 69 14.71 11.77 18.10
N ALA A 70 14.08 10.59 18.17
CA ALA A 70 14.16 9.72 19.34
C ALA A 70 15.59 9.26 19.63
N ALA A 71 16.37 8.98 18.59
CA ALA A 71 17.77 8.56 18.73
C ALA A 71 18.67 9.64 19.34
N THR A 72 18.35 10.92 19.16
CA THR A 72 19.15 12.07 19.62
C THR A 72 18.51 12.84 20.77
N ALA A 73 17.25 12.56 21.11
CA ALA A 73 16.47 13.29 22.11
C ALA A 73 17.13 13.33 23.49
N HIS A 74 17.82 12.26 23.90
CA HIS A 74 18.54 12.22 25.18
C HIS A 74 19.66 13.25 25.24
N GLU A 75 20.53 13.27 24.23
CA GLU A 75 21.64 14.21 24.11
C GLU A 75 21.11 15.65 24.00
N LEU A 76 20.04 15.86 23.22
CA LEU A 76 19.40 17.16 23.09
C LEU A 76 18.81 17.66 24.42
N GLY A 77 18.21 16.77 25.19
CA GLY A 77 17.68 17.07 26.52
C GLY A 77 18.76 17.49 27.50
N HIS A 78 19.93 16.84 27.48
CA HIS A 78 21.08 17.25 28.31
C HIS A 78 21.62 18.61 27.89
N TRP A 79 21.83 18.82 26.59
CA TRP A 79 22.24 20.12 26.06
C TRP A 79 21.28 21.25 26.47
N ALA A 80 19.97 20.99 26.44
CA ALA A 80 18.97 21.96 26.86
C ALA A 80 19.03 22.26 28.38
N ARG A 81 19.49 21.31 29.20
CA ARG A 81 19.68 21.48 30.65
C ARG A 81 20.92 22.26 31.02
N ASP A 82 21.94 22.29 30.16
CA ASP A 82 23.21 23.00 30.43
C ASP A 82 23.05 24.52 30.63
N ASP A 83 22.14 25.17 29.90
CA ASP A 83 21.92 26.63 29.97
C ASP A 83 20.42 26.97 29.83
N GLU A 84 19.98 28.01 30.53
CA GLU A 84 18.66 28.62 30.36
C GLU A 84 18.43 29.11 28.93
N ASN A 85 19.47 29.64 28.28
CA ASN A 85 19.38 30.05 26.88
C ASN A 85 19.15 28.85 25.95
N ASN A 86 19.74 27.68 26.24
CA ASN A 86 19.54 26.46 25.46
C ASN A 86 18.10 25.95 25.60
N GLU A 87 17.53 25.99 26.80
CA GLU A 87 16.10 25.66 26.99
C GLU A 87 15.19 26.64 26.24
N ARG A 88 15.45 27.96 26.31
CA ARG A 88 14.66 28.93 25.53
C ARG A 88 14.76 28.67 24.03
N GLN A 89 15.93 28.26 23.54
CA GLN A 89 16.12 27.85 22.15
C GLN A 89 15.35 26.57 21.82
N LEU A 90 15.36 25.57 22.71
CA LEU A 90 14.55 24.36 22.58
C LEU A 90 13.06 24.71 22.51
N ALA A 91 12.54 25.44 23.49
CA ALA A 91 11.13 25.84 23.57
C ALA A 91 10.65 26.59 22.33
N SER A 92 11.42 27.58 21.86
CA SER A 92 11.07 28.32 20.63
C SER A 92 11.17 27.46 19.37
N THR A 93 12.07 26.48 19.32
CA THR A 93 12.20 25.57 18.17
C THR A 93 11.08 24.54 18.13
N LEU A 94 10.54 24.13 19.29
CA LEU A 94 9.40 23.21 19.38
C LEU A 94 8.19 23.75 18.62
N GLU A 95 8.01 25.07 18.49
CA GLU A 95 6.93 25.68 17.69
C GLU A 95 6.91 25.23 16.22
N ARG A 96 8.05 24.78 15.69
CA ARG A 96 8.17 24.23 14.34
C ARG A 96 7.77 22.75 14.26
N GLY A 97 7.33 22.16 15.36
CA GLY A 97 6.95 20.76 15.50
C GLY A 97 8.15 19.80 15.49
N ILE A 98 7.87 18.53 15.18
CA ILE A 98 8.87 17.46 15.21
C ILE A 98 10.04 17.70 14.24
N ASP A 99 9.79 18.33 13.09
CA ASP A 99 10.83 18.69 12.13
C ASP A 99 11.79 19.73 12.70
N GLY A 100 11.27 20.71 13.46
CA GLY A 100 12.10 21.66 14.19
C GLY A 100 13.03 21.00 15.20
N LEU A 101 12.53 19.97 15.88
CA LEU A 101 13.32 19.21 16.84
C LEU A 101 14.47 18.45 16.18
N LEU A 102 14.26 17.91 14.96
CA LEU A 102 15.34 17.30 14.17
C LEU A 102 16.38 18.35 13.73
N ASP A 103 15.94 19.52 13.27
CA ASP A 103 16.85 20.61 12.87
C ASP A 103 17.76 21.04 14.04
N LEU A 104 17.20 21.14 15.25
CA LEU A 104 17.96 21.46 16.45
C LEU A 104 18.94 20.33 16.82
N ALA A 105 18.49 19.08 16.74
CA ALA A 105 19.32 17.92 16.96
C ALA A 105 20.51 17.87 15.98
N LEU A 106 20.30 18.20 14.70
CA LEU A 106 21.38 18.28 13.70
C LEU A 106 22.46 19.31 14.04
N THR A 107 22.12 20.34 14.82
CA THR A 107 23.05 21.39 15.22
C THR A 107 23.85 21.01 16.48
N HIS A 108 23.18 20.38 17.45
CA HIS A 108 23.74 20.17 18.78
C HIS A 108 24.17 18.73 19.08
N CYS A 109 23.51 17.74 18.47
CA CYS A 109 23.68 16.31 18.78
C CYS A 109 24.53 15.56 17.75
N GLY A 110 24.90 14.33 18.07
CA GLY A 110 25.60 13.43 17.17
C GLY A 110 25.02 12.01 17.19
N LEU A 111 25.35 11.23 16.16
CA LEU A 111 24.98 9.82 16.09
C LEU A 111 26.15 9.00 15.61
N THR A 112 26.45 7.88 16.26
CA THR A 112 27.55 6.99 15.81
C THR A 112 27.02 5.83 14.98
N MET A 113 27.85 5.27 14.10
CA MET A 113 27.50 4.04 13.37
C MET A 113 27.22 2.86 14.32
N ALA A 114 27.89 2.81 15.48
CA ALA A 114 27.60 1.82 16.52
C ALA A 114 26.19 2.00 17.09
N ARG A 115 25.79 3.24 17.41
CA ARG A 115 24.44 3.54 17.88
C ARG A 115 23.39 3.26 16.80
N ILE A 116 23.66 3.56 15.54
CA ILE A 116 22.75 3.20 14.41
C ILE A 116 22.53 1.67 14.36
N ARG A 117 23.58 0.87 14.49
CA ARG A 117 23.46 -0.59 14.52
C ARG A 117 22.66 -1.08 15.73
N GLN A 118 22.89 -0.50 16.91
CA GLN A 118 22.12 -0.81 18.11
C GLN A 118 20.63 -0.48 17.92
N LEU A 119 20.33 0.71 17.43
CA LEU A 119 18.94 1.15 17.14
C LEU A 119 18.28 0.27 16.06
N HIS A 120 19.04 -0.22 15.09
CA HIS A 120 18.55 -1.18 14.11
C HIS A 120 18.19 -2.52 14.77
N LEU A 121 19.03 -3.06 15.66
CA LEU A 121 18.70 -4.27 16.42
C LEU A 121 17.48 -4.05 17.33
N MET A 122 17.38 -2.87 17.94
CA MET A 122 16.22 -2.48 18.77
C MET A 122 14.91 -2.45 17.98
N ARG A 123 14.93 -2.35 16.64
CA ARG A 123 13.70 -2.50 15.84
C ARG A 123 13.02 -3.84 16.09
N PHE A 124 13.82 -4.90 16.17
CA PHE A 124 13.31 -6.26 16.32
C PHE A 124 13.06 -6.63 17.79
N SER A 125 13.90 -6.15 18.71
CA SER A 125 13.78 -6.51 20.12
C SER A 125 12.79 -5.64 20.90
N VAL A 126 12.65 -4.35 20.57
CA VAL A 126 11.82 -3.40 21.34
C VAL A 126 10.79 -2.69 20.47
N ILE A 127 11.20 -1.96 19.43
CA ILE A 127 10.32 -1.00 18.74
C ILE A 127 9.13 -1.71 18.07
N ASN A 128 9.36 -2.71 17.20
CA ASN A 128 8.24 -3.35 16.50
C ASN A 128 7.29 -4.08 17.46
N PRO A 129 7.78 -4.86 18.45
CA PRO A 129 6.88 -5.55 19.36
C PRO A 129 6.14 -4.64 20.33
N VAL A 130 6.74 -3.53 20.77
CA VAL A 130 6.03 -2.53 21.57
C VAL A 130 5.03 -1.75 20.70
N THR A 131 5.36 -1.50 19.43
CA THR A 131 4.41 -0.93 18.45
C THR A 131 3.19 -1.83 18.27
N ASP A 132 3.40 -3.16 18.26
CA ASP A 132 2.32 -4.14 18.17
C ASP A 132 1.38 -4.10 19.40
N VAL A 133 1.92 -3.92 20.61
CA VAL A 133 1.10 -3.69 21.81
C VAL A 133 0.29 -2.40 21.68
N ILE A 134 0.91 -1.31 21.21
CA ILE A 134 0.24 -0.02 20.99
C ILE A 134 -0.85 -0.15 19.90
N ASP A 135 -0.59 -0.89 18.82
CA ASP A 135 -1.56 -1.14 17.74
C ASP A 135 -2.78 -1.91 18.25
N LYS A 136 -2.60 -2.80 19.24
CA LYS A 136 -3.68 -3.47 19.95
C LYS A 136 -4.42 -2.58 20.96
N CYS A 137 -3.91 -1.39 21.27
CA CYS A 137 -4.57 -0.42 22.16
C CYS A 137 -5.35 0.65 21.37
N VAL A 138 -4.77 1.18 20.29
CA VAL A 138 -5.30 2.36 19.58
C VAL A 138 -5.18 2.29 18.06
N GLY A 139 -4.63 1.19 17.54
CA GLY A 139 -4.36 1.02 16.11
C GLY A 139 -5.31 0.04 15.43
N VAL A 140 -4.91 -0.46 14.26
CA VAL A 140 -5.78 -1.25 13.38
C VAL A 140 -6.12 -2.60 14.00
N GLN A 141 -5.16 -3.22 14.70
CA GLN A 141 -5.40 -4.47 15.41
C GLN A 141 -6.46 -4.35 16.50
N TRP A 142 -6.61 -3.17 17.13
CA TRP A 142 -7.65 -2.97 18.13
C TRP A 142 -9.05 -3.15 17.54
N TYR A 143 -9.28 -2.55 16.37
CA TYR A 143 -10.54 -2.63 15.63
C TYR A 143 -10.87 -4.03 15.09
N GLN A 144 -9.86 -4.91 15.00
CA GLN A 144 -10.03 -6.30 14.58
C GLN A 144 -10.48 -7.23 15.71
N THR A 145 -10.59 -6.73 16.95
CA THR A 145 -11.05 -7.53 18.09
C THR A 145 -12.47 -8.04 17.85
N PRO A 146 -12.77 -9.34 18.08
CA PRO A 146 -14.13 -9.86 17.92
C PRO A 146 -15.14 -9.07 18.73
N ASN A 147 -16.30 -8.76 18.14
CA ASN A 147 -17.37 -7.98 18.76
C ASN A 147 -16.92 -6.59 19.25
N PHE A 148 -15.88 -5.99 18.67
CA PHE A 148 -15.38 -4.66 19.05
C PHE A 148 -16.51 -3.61 19.14
N TRP A 149 -17.40 -3.60 18.15
CA TRP A 149 -18.54 -2.67 18.10
C TRP A 149 -19.76 -3.11 18.93
N ASP A 150 -19.77 -4.37 19.38
CA ASP A 150 -20.89 -5.00 20.08
C ASP A 150 -20.58 -5.27 21.57
N GLY A 151 -19.70 -4.46 22.17
CA GLY A 151 -19.37 -4.55 23.60
C GLY A 151 -18.38 -5.68 23.97
N GLY A 152 -17.69 -6.25 22.98
CA GLY A 152 -16.65 -7.27 23.19
C GLY A 152 -15.36 -6.74 23.85
N VAL A 153 -15.26 -5.42 24.05
CA VAL A 153 -14.12 -4.75 24.68
C VAL A 153 -14.60 -3.67 25.65
N SER A 154 -13.85 -3.49 26.74
CA SER A 154 -14.22 -2.58 27.85
C SER A 154 -13.76 -1.13 27.65
N ASP A 155 -12.77 -0.91 26.78
CA ASP A 155 -12.06 0.35 26.54
C ASP A 155 -12.03 0.72 25.04
N ALA A 156 -13.11 0.46 24.31
CA ALA A 156 -13.21 0.83 22.88
C ALA A 156 -13.25 2.35 22.67
N TYR A 157 -12.35 2.85 21.82
CA TYR A 157 -12.42 4.21 21.29
C TYR A 157 -11.80 4.29 19.91
N THR A 158 -12.44 5.03 19.00
CA THR A 158 -11.97 5.17 17.62
C THR A 158 -11.06 6.38 17.53
N ILE A 159 -9.77 6.13 17.31
CA ILE A 159 -8.73 7.15 17.23
C ILE A 159 -8.03 7.01 15.87
N SER A 160 -8.04 8.07 15.08
CA SER A 160 -7.17 8.19 13.92
C SER A 160 -5.75 8.42 14.42
N ALA A 161 -4.94 7.37 14.52
CA ALA A 161 -3.56 7.44 14.99
C ALA A 161 -2.67 6.44 14.26
N GLU A 162 -1.37 6.69 14.27
CA GLU A 162 -0.38 5.72 13.76
C GLU A 162 0.38 5.15 14.96
N ALA A 163 0.27 3.83 15.19
CA ALA A 163 0.89 3.17 16.34
C ALA A 163 2.40 3.42 16.40
N SER A 164 3.08 3.42 15.24
CA SER A 164 4.51 3.69 15.14
C SER A 164 4.86 5.10 15.64
N ARG A 165 4.11 6.14 15.21
CA ARG A 165 4.33 7.54 15.64
C ARG A 165 3.99 7.72 17.12
N THR A 166 2.93 7.07 17.58
CA THR A 166 2.52 7.07 18.99
C THR A 166 3.65 6.52 19.87
N LEU A 167 4.28 5.40 19.48
CA LEU A 167 5.48 4.88 20.17
C LEU A 167 6.60 5.91 20.22
N PHE A 168 6.94 6.52 19.07
CA PHE A 168 8.06 7.47 19.05
C PHE A 168 7.75 8.75 19.82
N HIS A 169 6.52 9.23 19.85
CA HIS A 169 6.15 10.35 20.73
C HIS A 169 6.39 10.04 22.20
N LEU A 170 5.96 8.85 22.65
CA LEU A 170 6.22 8.37 24.00
C LEU A 170 7.73 8.29 24.29
N ALA A 171 8.49 7.69 23.37
CA ALA A 171 9.93 7.54 23.52
C ALA A 171 10.64 8.91 23.56
N ILE A 172 10.32 9.83 22.65
CA ILE A 172 10.94 11.16 22.58
C ILE A 172 10.67 11.96 23.85
N TYR A 173 9.44 11.93 24.38
CA TYR A 173 9.13 12.58 25.65
C TYR A 173 9.99 12.01 26.79
N GLY A 174 10.08 10.68 26.88
CA GLY A 174 10.91 10.01 27.89
C GLY A 174 12.40 10.33 27.76
N GLU A 175 12.94 10.34 26.55
CA GLU A 175 14.36 10.68 26.30
C GLU A 175 14.67 12.16 26.64
N LEU A 176 13.77 13.08 26.30
CA LEU A 176 13.97 14.52 26.55
C LEU A 176 13.82 14.87 28.04
N PHE A 177 12.75 14.40 28.69
CA PHE A 177 12.33 14.89 30.00
C PHE A 177 12.60 13.91 31.13
N GLY A 178 12.65 12.62 30.86
CA GLY A 178 12.94 11.56 31.85
C GLY A 178 14.14 11.81 32.77
N PRO A 179 15.26 12.39 32.30
CA PRO A 179 16.40 12.71 33.17
C PRO A 179 16.05 13.62 34.37
N ASP A 180 14.98 14.41 34.29
CA ASP A 180 14.57 15.30 35.40
C ASP A 180 14.19 14.53 36.67
N PHE A 181 13.79 13.25 36.56
CA PHE A 181 13.51 12.40 37.74
C PHE A 181 14.72 12.25 38.68
N GLU A 182 15.94 12.18 38.14
CA GLU A 182 17.13 11.98 38.97
C GLU A 182 17.36 13.17 39.92
N THR A 183 16.92 14.38 39.58
CA THR A 183 17.03 15.55 40.48
C THR A 183 16.19 15.40 41.76
N PHE A 184 15.02 14.75 41.66
CA PHE A 184 14.17 14.45 42.81
C PHE A 184 14.71 13.26 43.62
N LEU A 185 15.25 12.25 42.93
CA LEU A 185 15.66 10.98 43.53
C LEU A 185 17.08 10.98 44.11
N SER A 186 17.97 11.85 43.66
CA SER A 186 19.36 11.94 44.13
C SER A 186 19.57 12.99 45.21
N TYR A 187 18.55 13.79 45.54
CA TYR A 187 18.63 15.00 46.37
C TYR A 187 19.66 16.03 45.86
N ASP A 188 20.10 15.91 44.60
CA ASP A 188 20.98 16.88 43.96
C ASP A 188 20.17 18.10 43.52
N CYS A 189 20.11 19.09 44.42
CA CYS A 189 19.44 20.36 44.17
C CYS A 189 20.20 21.28 43.20
N GLN A 190 21.39 20.89 42.72
CA GLN A 190 22.19 21.70 41.79
C GLN A 190 21.91 21.36 40.31
N SER A 191 21.40 20.16 40.03
CA SER A 191 21.09 19.74 38.67
C SER A 191 19.85 20.46 38.13
N ARG A 192 20.00 21.13 36.98
CA ARG A 192 18.92 21.89 36.35
C ARG A 192 17.91 20.98 35.66
N ARG A 193 16.63 21.30 35.81
CA ARG A 193 15.49 20.63 35.15
C ARG A 193 14.97 21.46 33.99
N LEU A 194 14.34 20.81 33.02
CA LEU A 194 13.53 21.52 32.03
C LEU A 194 12.19 21.94 32.68
N SER A 195 11.74 23.15 32.36
CA SER A 195 10.51 23.70 32.91
C SER A 195 9.28 22.96 32.40
N VAL A 196 8.21 23.01 33.20
CA VAL A 196 6.89 22.51 32.79
C VAL A 196 6.43 23.19 31.50
N GLU A 197 6.71 24.49 31.33
CA GLU A 197 6.37 25.22 30.10
C GLU A 197 7.01 24.59 28.87
N THR A 198 8.31 24.27 28.91
CA THR A 198 8.99 23.58 27.79
C THR A 198 8.37 22.21 27.49
N ARG A 199 7.95 21.45 28.52
CA ARG A 199 7.24 20.17 28.31
C ARG A 199 5.89 20.38 27.64
N LEU A 200 5.14 21.40 28.05
CA LEU A 200 3.86 21.74 27.44
C LEU A 200 4.02 22.26 26.01
N GLU A 201 5.09 22.98 25.69
CA GLU A 201 5.42 23.35 24.30
C GLU A 201 5.67 22.12 23.44
N PHE A 202 6.34 21.11 23.99
CA PHE A 202 6.50 19.82 23.31
C PHE A 202 5.16 19.14 23.06
N ILE A 203 4.27 19.07 24.07
CA ILE A 203 2.93 18.52 23.89
C ILE A 203 2.14 19.30 22.84
N LYS A 204 2.16 20.64 22.89
CA LYS A 204 1.42 21.50 21.96
C LYS A 204 1.89 21.33 20.52
N TYR A 205 3.19 21.31 20.24
CA TYR A 205 3.67 21.38 18.85
C TYR A 205 4.27 20.08 18.30
N CYS A 206 4.85 19.22 19.14
CA CYS A 206 5.35 17.92 18.69
C CYS A 206 4.29 16.82 18.76
N LEU A 207 3.22 17.00 19.56
CA LEU A 207 2.06 16.12 19.64
C LEU A 207 0.75 16.90 19.39
N PRO A 208 0.54 17.41 18.17
CA PRO A 208 -0.56 18.34 17.91
C PRO A 208 -1.90 17.69 18.21
N ASP A 209 -2.75 18.40 18.94
CA ASP A 209 -4.10 17.98 19.27
C ASP A 209 -5.16 18.73 18.43
N PHE A 210 -6.29 18.08 18.15
CA PHE A 210 -7.39 18.70 17.42
C PHE A 210 -7.93 19.95 18.12
N ALA A 211 -7.93 20.03 19.45
CA ALA A 211 -8.39 21.22 20.17
C ALA A 211 -7.49 22.45 19.91
N CYS A 212 -6.20 22.24 19.66
CA CYS A 212 -5.29 23.31 19.22
C CYS A 212 -5.59 23.75 17.77
N PHE A 213 -6.09 22.85 16.92
CA PHE A 213 -6.49 23.14 15.52
C PHE A 213 -7.90 23.77 15.38
N ALA A 214 -8.89 23.23 16.07
CA ALA A 214 -10.31 23.38 15.71
C ALA A 214 -10.90 24.75 16.03
N GLY A 215 -10.28 25.53 16.90
CA GLY A 215 -10.64 26.92 17.00
C GLY A 215 -10.12 27.59 18.24
N GLN A 216 -9.06 28.37 18.03
CA GLN A 216 -8.81 29.61 18.77
C GLN A 216 -10.08 30.50 18.91
N THR A 217 -11.17 30.16 18.20
CA THR A 217 -12.50 30.81 18.21
C THR A 217 -13.71 29.90 18.52
N SER A 218 -13.64 28.56 18.41
CA SER A 218 -14.86 27.69 18.35
C SER A 218 -14.96 26.59 19.43
N ALA A 219 -13.85 26.20 20.08
CA ALA A 219 -13.88 25.16 21.11
C ALA A 219 -14.26 25.75 22.49
N LYS A 220 -15.17 25.08 23.21
CA LYS A 220 -15.51 25.45 24.60
C LYS A 220 -14.26 25.37 25.48
N ASP A 221 -14.05 26.37 26.33
CA ASP A 221 -12.89 26.54 27.22
C ASP A 221 -11.56 27.02 26.58
N VAL A 222 -11.57 27.51 25.35
CA VAL A 222 -10.40 28.21 24.77
C VAL A 222 -10.19 29.59 25.39
N GLN A 223 -11.26 30.24 25.81
CA GLN A 223 -11.23 31.48 26.55
C GLN A 223 -11.52 31.20 28.02
N MET A 224 -10.64 31.69 28.89
CA MET A 224 -10.86 31.72 30.33
C MET A 224 -11.99 32.70 30.67
N PRO A 225 -12.64 32.59 31.86
CA PRO A 225 -13.75 33.47 32.23
C PRO A 225 -13.41 34.97 32.23
N ASN A 226 -12.12 35.31 32.31
CA ASN A 226 -11.58 36.67 32.23
C ASN A 226 -11.30 37.16 30.80
N GLY A 227 -11.62 36.36 29.77
CA GLY A 227 -11.43 36.69 28.36
C GLY A 227 -10.02 36.42 27.80
N SER A 228 -9.05 36.01 28.61
CA SER A 228 -7.74 35.61 28.11
C SER A 228 -7.79 34.19 27.54
N MET A 229 -6.91 33.88 26.58
CA MET A 229 -6.79 32.51 26.08
C MET A 229 -6.27 31.58 27.17
N ASP A 230 -6.79 30.34 27.19
CA ASP A 230 -6.25 29.28 28.02
C ASP A 230 -4.81 28.97 27.57
N PRO A 231 -3.78 29.14 28.43
CA PRO A 231 -2.38 28.92 28.07
C PRO A 231 -2.10 27.53 27.49
N ARG A 232 -2.93 26.54 27.86
CA ARG A 232 -2.88 25.16 27.36
C ARG A 232 -3.17 25.06 25.85
N ARG A 233 -3.91 26.02 25.30
CA ARG A 233 -4.40 26.03 23.91
C ARG A 233 -3.82 27.19 23.09
N ALA A 234 -3.03 28.05 23.73
CA ALA A 234 -2.36 29.16 23.08
C ALA A 234 -1.20 28.62 22.22
N VAL A 235 -1.43 28.60 20.92
CA VAL A 235 -0.46 28.21 19.90
C VAL A 235 -0.31 29.31 18.85
N ASN A 236 0.91 29.50 18.37
CA ASN A 236 1.21 30.35 17.23
C ASN A 236 0.82 29.61 15.94
N LYS A 237 0.50 30.36 14.89
CA LYS A 237 0.21 29.81 13.55
C LYS A 237 1.50 29.41 12.83
N THR A 238 2.28 28.53 13.44
CA THR A 238 3.60 28.06 13.02
C THR A 238 3.67 26.53 13.07
N GLY A 239 4.67 25.95 12.41
CA GLY A 239 4.90 24.50 12.38
C GLY A 239 3.64 23.70 12.02
N PRO A 240 3.13 22.81 12.90
CA PRO A 240 1.93 22.02 12.64
C PRO A 240 0.67 22.88 12.44
N TYR A 241 0.61 24.08 13.01
CA TYR A 241 -0.54 24.99 12.98
C TYR A 241 -0.43 26.11 11.94
N ALA A 242 0.58 26.09 11.07
CA ALA A 242 0.70 27.04 9.98
C ALA A 242 -0.49 26.95 9.01
N GLU A 243 -0.93 28.09 8.46
CA GLU A 243 -1.99 28.14 7.46
C GLU A 243 -1.56 27.38 6.21
N LYS A 244 -2.21 26.25 5.93
CA LYS A 244 -1.96 25.44 4.72
C LYS A 244 -2.79 26.00 3.55
N ALA A 245 -2.33 25.77 2.32
CA ALA A 245 -3.06 26.12 1.10
C ALA A 245 -4.49 25.53 1.11
N GLU A 246 -5.45 26.25 0.53
CA GLU A 246 -6.88 25.90 0.54
C GLU A 246 -7.11 24.42 0.17
N GLY A 247 -7.71 23.65 1.08
CA GLY A 247 -8.07 22.24 0.89
C GLY A 247 -7.28 21.23 1.73
N SER A 248 -6.15 21.61 2.37
CA SER A 248 -5.45 20.73 3.31
C SER A 248 -6.10 20.78 4.69
N ARG A 249 -6.74 19.69 5.14
CA ARG A 249 -7.17 19.57 6.55
C ARG A 249 -5.93 19.63 7.47
N GLY A 250 -6.07 20.28 8.63
CA GLY A 250 -5.08 20.19 9.72
C GLY A 250 -4.83 18.74 10.14
N ASN A 251 -3.74 18.49 10.87
CA ASN A 251 -3.23 17.16 11.25
C ASN A 251 -4.31 16.06 11.35
N GLU A 252 -4.29 15.07 10.46
CA GLU A 252 -5.31 14.01 10.36
C GLU A 252 -5.18 12.94 11.47
N LEU A 253 -4.06 12.94 12.21
CA LEU A 253 -3.74 11.96 13.24
C LEU A 253 -3.75 12.59 14.64
N ASN A 254 -4.56 12.02 15.54
CA ASN A 254 -4.71 12.41 16.94
C ASN A 254 -3.80 11.57 17.85
N ASN A 255 -2.48 11.60 17.60
CA ASN A 255 -1.52 10.83 18.42
C ASN A 255 -1.44 11.32 19.87
N ASN A 256 -1.89 12.54 20.18
CA ASN A 256 -2.03 13.04 21.54
C ASN A 256 -3.06 12.22 22.33
N ILE A 257 -4.30 12.17 21.85
CA ILE A 257 -5.37 11.33 22.41
C ILE A 257 -4.95 9.84 22.40
N ALA A 258 -4.28 9.38 21.34
CA ALA A 258 -3.80 8.00 21.28
C ALA A 258 -2.88 7.64 22.46
N LEU A 259 -1.98 8.55 22.88
CA LEU A 259 -1.14 8.30 24.06
C LEU A 259 -1.94 8.24 25.35
N VAL A 260 -2.92 9.12 25.55
CA VAL A 260 -3.80 9.07 26.73
C VAL A 260 -4.47 7.69 26.81
N TRP A 261 -5.00 7.20 25.70
CA TRP A 261 -5.63 5.88 25.61
C TRP A 261 -4.66 4.71 25.80
N VAL A 262 -3.45 4.79 25.23
CA VAL A 262 -2.41 3.76 25.44
C VAL A 262 -2.06 3.67 26.92
N LEU A 263 -1.79 4.81 27.57
CA LEU A 263 -1.37 4.85 28.97
C LEU A 263 -2.44 4.26 29.90
N GLN A 264 -3.71 4.29 29.52
CA GLN A 264 -4.81 3.78 30.35
C GLN A 264 -5.37 2.44 29.87
N SER A 265 -4.82 1.87 28.78
CA SER A 265 -5.38 0.65 28.20
C SER A 265 -5.18 -0.56 29.10
N SER A 266 -6.23 -1.39 29.14
CA SER A 266 -6.22 -2.71 29.76
C SER A 266 -5.17 -3.67 29.16
N ARG A 267 -4.63 -3.35 27.99
CA ARG A 267 -3.59 -4.12 27.29
C ARG A 267 -2.18 -3.57 27.49
N TRP A 268 -2.05 -2.35 27.98
CA TRP A 268 -0.77 -1.70 28.22
C TRP A 268 -0.34 -1.85 29.68
N GLN A 269 -1.24 -1.52 30.60
CA GLN A 269 -0.99 -1.49 32.04
C GLN A 269 -0.50 -2.82 32.64
N PRO A 270 -1.02 -4.01 32.24
CA PRO A 270 -0.57 -5.28 32.82
C PRO A 270 0.93 -5.53 32.63
N HIS A 271 1.52 -5.12 31.51
CA HIS A 271 2.94 -5.33 31.25
C HIS A 271 3.83 -4.56 32.24
N TRP A 272 3.42 -3.35 32.60
CA TRP A 272 4.12 -2.52 33.59
C TRP A 272 3.89 -3.01 35.01
N LYS A 273 2.64 -3.39 35.34
CA LYS A 273 2.30 -3.97 36.65
C LYS A 273 3.09 -5.24 36.93
N GLU A 274 3.29 -6.08 35.92
CA GLU A 274 4.11 -7.30 36.04
C GLU A 274 5.59 -6.97 36.32
N ALA A 275 6.17 -5.98 35.63
CA ALA A 275 7.53 -5.53 35.87
C ALA A 275 7.71 -4.93 37.28
N ARG A 276 6.74 -4.14 37.75
CA ARG A 276 6.74 -3.61 39.12
C ARG A 276 6.61 -4.69 40.18
N GLY A 277 5.69 -5.64 39.99
CA GLY A 277 5.45 -6.73 40.93
C GLY A 277 6.68 -7.62 41.19
N GLN A 278 7.58 -7.75 40.21
CA GLN A 278 8.87 -8.43 40.40
C GLN A 278 9.89 -7.58 41.18
N ALA A 279 9.77 -6.25 41.14
CA ALA A 279 10.67 -5.34 41.83
C ALA A 279 10.26 -5.12 43.30
N GLY A 280 8.97 -5.06 43.61
CA GLY A 280 8.42 -4.92 44.97
C GLY A 280 6.91 -4.67 44.97
N PRO A 281 6.25 -4.61 46.15
CA PRO A 281 4.82 -4.34 46.23
C PRO A 281 4.50 -2.90 45.82
N ASP A 282 3.38 -2.69 45.13
CA ASP A 282 2.85 -1.36 44.83
C ASP A 282 2.62 -0.56 46.14
N PHE A 283 2.76 0.76 46.06
CA PHE A 283 2.40 1.66 47.17
C PHE A 283 0.88 1.68 47.39
N GLN A 284 0.11 1.47 46.30
CA GLN A 284 -1.33 1.32 46.30
C GLN A 284 -1.75 0.27 45.25
N GLU A 285 -2.44 -0.80 45.67
CA GLU A 285 -2.78 -1.93 44.78
C GLU A 285 -3.83 -1.57 43.70
N ASP A 286 -4.76 -0.69 44.06
CA ASP A 286 -5.91 -0.27 43.23
C ASP A 286 -5.69 1.13 42.61
N PHE A 287 -4.43 1.49 42.36
CA PHE A 287 -4.07 2.80 41.85
C PHE A 287 -4.64 3.05 40.45
N ASN A 288 -5.27 4.21 40.27
CA ASN A 288 -5.83 4.64 39.00
C ASN A 288 -5.94 6.18 38.94
N ASP A 289 -5.10 6.79 38.10
CA ASP A 289 -5.13 8.25 37.84
C ASP A 289 -6.32 8.71 37.00
N GLY A 290 -7.14 7.78 36.49
CA GLY A 290 -8.37 8.05 35.77
C GLY A 290 -8.18 8.79 34.44
N TRP A 291 -9.27 8.90 33.68
CA TRP A 291 -9.28 9.54 32.35
C TRP A 291 -9.19 11.07 32.38
N TRP A 292 -9.36 11.69 33.54
CA TRP A 292 -9.49 13.14 33.66
C TRP A 292 -8.79 13.63 34.93
N TYR A 293 -8.19 14.81 34.84
CA TYR A 293 -7.67 15.51 36.01
C TYR A 293 -8.77 15.69 37.06
N THR A 294 -8.49 15.25 38.29
CA THR A 294 -9.35 15.46 39.46
C THR A 294 -8.55 16.23 40.52
N GLU A 295 -9.08 17.38 40.94
CA GLU A 295 -8.42 18.19 41.97
C GLU A 295 -8.58 17.48 43.32
N ASN A 296 -7.45 17.16 43.97
CA ASN A 296 -7.36 16.40 45.23
C ASN A 296 -7.87 14.95 45.10
N ASP A 297 -7.31 14.18 44.16
CA ASP A 297 -7.49 12.72 44.17
C ASP A 297 -6.90 12.08 45.45
N ASP A 298 -7.46 10.93 45.82
CA ASP A 298 -7.05 10.15 47.00
C ASP A 298 -5.94 9.14 46.69
N GLN A 299 -5.30 9.25 45.52
CA GLN A 299 -4.31 8.30 45.04
C GLN A 299 -2.93 8.58 45.67
N ASP A 300 -2.15 7.54 45.92
CA ASP A 300 -0.78 7.67 46.44
C ASP A 300 0.14 8.21 45.34
N TRP A 301 0.59 9.45 45.52
CA TRP A 301 1.53 10.11 44.62
C TRP A 301 2.85 9.35 44.43
N ARG A 302 3.26 8.51 45.40
CA ARG A 302 4.46 7.67 45.26
C ARG A 302 4.23 6.60 44.21
N GLN A 303 3.03 6.03 44.14
CA GLN A 303 2.66 5.10 43.08
C GLN A 303 2.69 5.82 41.72
N ARG A 304 2.07 7.00 41.62
CA ARG A 304 2.08 7.84 40.41
C ARG A 304 3.50 8.12 39.91
N MET A 305 4.39 8.55 40.81
CA MET A 305 5.78 8.86 40.48
C MET A 305 6.53 7.60 40.02
N TRP A 306 6.25 6.45 40.64
CA TRP A 306 6.88 5.18 40.27
C TRP A 306 6.43 4.66 38.91
N GLU A 307 5.16 4.82 38.54
CA GLU A 307 4.68 4.51 37.19
C GLU A 307 5.25 5.50 36.16
N SER A 308 5.26 6.78 36.49
CA SER A 308 5.72 7.85 35.59
C SER A 308 7.20 7.71 35.25
N ILE A 309 8.06 7.42 36.24
CA ILE A 309 9.49 7.26 35.99
C ILE A 309 9.76 6.07 35.08
N MET A 310 9.03 4.96 35.21
CA MET A 310 9.21 3.77 34.37
C MET A 310 8.84 4.03 32.91
N ILE A 311 7.73 4.76 32.69
CA ILE A 311 7.22 5.09 31.35
C ILE A 311 8.15 6.10 30.65
N CYS A 312 8.77 7.02 31.39
CA CYS A 312 9.61 8.08 30.86
C CYS A 312 11.10 7.69 30.73
N GLN A 313 11.42 6.49 30.25
CA GLN A 313 12.80 5.99 30.08
C GLN A 313 13.24 5.82 28.62
N GLY A 314 12.48 6.43 27.68
CA GLY A 314 12.86 6.44 26.27
C GLY A 314 12.82 5.07 25.59
N LEU A 315 13.58 4.91 24.50
CA LEU A 315 13.51 3.70 23.66
C LEU A 315 14.00 2.45 24.38
N GLU A 316 15.01 2.58 25.23
CA GLU A 316 15.57 1.44 25.97
C GLU A 316 14.66 1.03 27.13
N GLY A 317 14.04 2.01 27.79
CA GLY A 317 13.08 1.80 28.86
C GLY A 317 11.83 1.03 28.45
N LEU A 318 11.39 1.17 27.20
CA LEU A 318 10.29 0.36 26.65
C LEU A 318 10.61 -1.16 26.64
N GLY A 319 11.87 -1.55 26.85
CA GLY A 319 12.23 -2.95 27.10
C GLY A 319 11.63 -3.53 28.39
N MET A 320 11.21 -2.71 29.35
CA MET A 320 10.62 -3.19 30.62
C MET A 320 9.32 -3.99 30.42
N ILE A 321 8.55 -3.69 29.37
CA ILE A 321 7.31 -4.42 29.06
C ILE A 321 7.56 -5.71 28.27
N ARG A 322 8.80 -5.96 27.84
CA ARG A 322 9.20 -7.18 27.13
C ARG A 322 9.69 -8.23 28.13
N PRO A 323 9.03 -9.41 28.24
CA PRO A 323 9.44 -10.45 29.18
C PRO A 323 10.92 -10.84 29.06
N GLU A 324 11.46 -10.84 27.83
CA GLU A 324 12.84 -11.26 27.55
C GLU A 324 13.89 -10.21 27.96
N LEU A 325 13.48 -8.96 28.14
CA LEU A 325 14.38 -7.83 28.50
C LEU A 325 14.09 -7.27 29.89
N ARG A 326 12.96 -7.62 30.50
CA ARG A 326 12.49 -7.10 31.77
C ARG A 326 13.43 -7.37 32.93
N ASP A 327 14.01 -8.57 33.00
CA ASP A 327 14.83 -9.01 34.13
C ASP A 327 16.02 -8.07 34.41
N SER A 328 16.63 -7.50 33.37
CA SER A 328 17.74 -6.57 33.54
C SER A 328 17.33 -5.24 34.18
N TRP A 329 16.04 -4.88 34.12
CA TRP A 329 15.52 -3.63 34.67
C TRP A 329 15.05 -3.76 36.13
N ILE A 330 14.76 -4.96 36.61
CA ILE A 330 14.22 -5.19 37.96
C ILE A 330 15.06 -4.53 39.07
N PRO A 331 16.41 -4.60 39.07
CA PRO A 331 17.22 -3.92 40.07
C PRO A 331 17.04 -2.39 40.05
N LYS A 332 16.92 -1.80 38.86
CA LYS A 332 16.74 -0.36 38.67
C LYS A 332 15.33 0.08 39.08
N ILE A 333 14.31 -0.69 38.72
CA ILE A 333 12.91 -0.46 39.13
C ILE A 333 12.79 -0.49 40.66
N ARG A 334 13.45 -1.45 41.32
CA ARG A 334 13.50 -1.53 42.79
C ARG A 334 14.23 -0.33 43.39
N GLN A 335 15.36 0.07 42.81
CA GLN A 335 16.08 1.26 43.25
C GLN A 335 15.21 2.52 43.19
N TRP A 336 14.45 2.73 42.11
CA TRP A 336 13.52 3.85 42.02
C TRP A 336 12.45 3.79 43.10
N ARG A 337 11.83 2.62 43.30
CA ARG A 337 10.84 2.41 44.36
C ARG A 337 11.38 2.79 45.74
N ASP A 338 12.57 2.30 46.09
CA ASP A 338 13.17 2.54 47.40
C ASP A 338 13.51 4.02 47.61
N LYS A 339 14.01 4.70 46.56
CA LYS A 339 14.26 6.15 46.61
C LYS A 339 12.97 6.96 46.75
N ILE A 340 11.91 6.60 46.01
CA ILE A 340 10.60 7.26 46.10
C ILE A 340 9.98 7.06 47.49
N ALA A 341 10.13 5.88 48.09
CA ALA A 341 9.67 5.62 49.46
C ALA A 341 10.35 6.52 50.50
N GLY A 342 11.59 6.95 50.24
CA GLY A 342 12.36 7.85 51.09
C GLY A 342 12.04 9.34 50.92
N LEU A 343 11.19 9.71 49.96
CA LEU A 343 10.78 11.11 49.76
C LEU A 343 9.74 11.53 50.81
N GLU A 344 10.00 12.67 51.48
CA GLU A 344 9.17 13.17 52.58
C GLU A 344 7.83 13.74 52.10
N LYS A 345 7.81 14.37 50.92
CA LYS A 345 6.62 15.00 50.34
C LYS A 345 6.56 14.83 48.83
N GLU A 346 5.36 14.94 48.27
CA GLU A 346 5.15 14.99 46.83
C GLU A 346 5.83 16.24 46.24
N PRO A 347 6.50 16.11 45.08
CA PRO A 347 6.87 17.25 44.25
C PRO A 347 5.68 18.17 43.95
N GLU A 348 5.92 19.48 43.84
CA GLU A 348 4.84 20.47 43.74
C GLU A 348 4.02 20.35 42.43
N TRP A 349 2.75 20.73 42.52
CA TRP A 349 1.86 20.87 41.37
C TRP A 349 2.02 22.25 40.72
N VAL A 350 2.13 22.27 39.40
CA VAL A 350 2.18 23.47 38.58
C VAL A 350 0.82 23.68 37.93
N ARG A 351 0.12 24.75 38.33
CA ARG A 351 -1.17 25.13 37.73
C ARG A 351 -0.99 25.70 36.34
N VAL A 352 -1.78 25.21 35.39
CA VAL A 352 -1.80 25.64 34.00
C VAL A 352 -3.25 25.88 33.62
N GLY A 353 -3.66 27.14 33.46
CA GLY A 353 -5.07 27.46 33.19
C GLY A 353 -6.03 26.86 34.21
N ARG A 354 -6.90 25.93 33.76
CA ARG A 354 -7.88 25.22 34.61
C ARG A 354 -7.44 23.83 35.08
N GLN A 355 -6.24 23.40 34.71
CA GLN A 355 -5.68 22.10 35.10
C GLN A 355 -4.36 22.28 35.85
N ALA A 356 -3.76 21.17 36.29
CA ALA A 356 -2.42 21.16 36.86
C ALA A 356 -1.66 19.91 36.37
N THR A 357 -0.34 20.03 36.33
CA THR A 357 0.59 18.91 36.15
C THR A 357 1.68 19.00 37.22
N LEU A 358 2.61 18.04 37.27
CA LEU A 358 3.64 17.94 38.29
C LEU A 358 4.96 18.57 37.83
N GLU A 359 5.82 18.96 38.77
CA GLU A 359 7.16 19.44 38.42
C GLU A 359 7.99 18.37 37.70
N TYR A 360 7.83 17.10 38.04
CA TYR A 360 8.51 15.99 37.35
C TYR A 360 7.79 15.60 36.05
N PRO A 361 8.44 14.86 35.14
CA PRO A 361 7.83 14.42 33.88
C PRO A 361 6.65 13.47 34.12
N PHE A 362 5.44 14.02 34.16
CA PHE A 362 4.19 13.28 34.30
C PHE A 362 3.42 13.36 32.98
N LEU A 363 3.75 12.44 32.05
CA LEU A 363 3.22 12.47 30.68
C LEU A 363 1.69 12.53 30.63
N LEU A 364 1.01 11.73 31.46
CA LEU A 364 -0.46 11.71 31.47
C LEU A 364 -1.05 13.06 31.90
N GLY A 365 -0.49 13.69 32.94
CA GLY A 365 -0.88 15.04 33.36
C GLY A 365 -0.53 16.12 32.34
N ASP A 366 0.62 16.03 31.69
CA ASP A 366 1.04 16.95 30.63
C ASP A 366 0.13 16.84 29.39
N LEU A 367 -0.32 15.63 29.03
CA LEU A 367 -1.31 15.39 27.97
C LEU A 367 -2.69 15.93 28.36
N HIS A 368 -3.17 15.64 29.56
CA HIS A 368 -4.45 16.16 30.06
C HIS A 368 -4.46 17.68 30.10
N ALA A 369 -3.35 18.30 30.52
CA ALA A 369 -3.19 19.74 30.51
C ALA A 369 -3.49 20.30 29.11
N ALA A 370 -3.22 19.59 28.03
CA ALA A 370 -3.59 19.99 26.67
C ALA A 370 -5.02 19.57 26.22
N GLU A 371 -5.70 18.63 26.89
CA GLU A 371 -6.95 17.97 26.44
C GLU A 371 -8.27 18.71 26.79
N ASN A 372 -9.36 18.36 26.09
CA ASN A 372 -10.72 18.92 26.20
C ASN A 372 -11.68 18.04 27.04
N ALA A 373 -12.16 18.57 28.17
CA ALA A 373 -13.09 17.88 29.09
C ALA A 373 -14.58 17.85 28.64
N SER A 374 -14.95 18.27 27.43
CA SER A 374 -16.36 18.54 27.07
C SER A 374 -16.98 17.71 25.93
N ARG A 375 -16.47 16.49 25.65
CA ARG A 375 -17.09 15.56 24.68
C ARG A 375 -18.07 14.52 25.25
N GLN A 376 -18.43 14.61 26.53
CA GLN A 376 -19.63 13.92 27.01
C GLN A 376 -20.88 14.61 26.45
N ARG A 377 -21.67 13.86 25.66
CA ARG A 377 -22.97 14.20 25.04
C ARG A 377 -22.91 14.76 23.61
N GLN A 378 -22.52 13.94 22.64
CA GLN A 378 -23.16 13.95 21.31
C GLN A 378 -22.89 12.63 20.55
N ASN A 379 -23.82 11.70 20.74
CA ASN A 379 -24.38 10.73 19.80
C ASN A 379 -23.60 10.39 18.51
N GLY A 380 -23.16 9.13 18.39
CA GLY A 380 -23.95 8.11 17.65
C GLY A 380 -24.17 8.26 16.15
N ALA A 381 -23.36 9.01 15.39
CA ALA A 381 -23.57 9.15 13.94
C ALA A 381 -22.35 8.96 13.02
N ASP A 382 -21.13 8.75 13.53
CA ASP A 382 -19.91 8.69 12.69
C ASP A 382 -19.29 7.27 12.55
N SER A 383 -19.97 6.22 13.02
CA SER A 383 -19.43 4.85 13.02
C SER A 383 -19.59 4.10 11.69
N SER A 384 -20.39 4.59 10.74
CA SER A 384 -20.66 3.86 9.50
C SER A 384 -19.50 3.93 8.51
N VAL A 385 -18.82 5.07 8.36
CA VAL A 385 -17.85 5.32 7.27
C VAL A 385 -16.53 4.56 7.44
N HIS A 386 -16.05 4.39 8.68
CA HIS A 386 -14.75 3.74 8.94
C HIS A 386 -14.77 2.20 8.82
N GLN A 387 -15.93 1.55 8.93
CA GLN A 387 -16.08 0.10 8.76
C GLN A 387 -15.85 -0.34 7.29
N TYR A 388 -16.01 0.58 6.33
CA TYR A 388 -15.90 0.31 4.90
C TYR A 388 -14.51 0.59 4.29
N LEU A 389 -13.60 1.22 5.05
CA LEU A 389 -12.26 1.62 4.57
C LEU A 389 -11.12 0.68 5.01
N SER A 390 -11.46 -0.43 5.68
CA SER A 390 -10.50 -1.48 6.06
C SER A 390 -9.70 -2.00 4.85
N GLU A 391 -8.38 -2.18 5.01
CA GLU A 391 -7.48 -2.71 3.99
C GLU A 391 -7.60 -4.24 3.82
N SER A 392 -8.82 -4.73 3.62
CA SER A 392 -9.04 -6.14 3.34
C SER A 392 -8.54 -6.50 1.93
N LEU A 393 -7.70 -7.53 1.85
CA LEU A 393 -7.32 -8.16 0.59
C LEU A 393 -8.39 -9.15 0.09
N GLU A 394 -9.35 -9.49 0.94
CA GLU A 394 -10.53 -10.27 0.56
C GLU A 394 -11.54 -9.39 -0.18
N VAL A 395 -12.01 -9.91 -1.32
CA VAL A 395 -12.97 -9.23 -2.18
C VAL A 395 -14.33 -9.92 -2.07
N PRO A 396 -15.43 -9.18 -1.84
CA PRO A 396 -16.77 -9.76 -1.80
C PRO A 396 -17.16 -10.33 -3.17
N THR A 397 -17.97 -11.39 -3.18
CA THR A 397 -18.35 -12.06 -4.42
C THR A 397 -19.46 -11.34 -5.16
N ALA A 398 -19.36 -11.36 -6.49
CA ALA A 398 -20.46 -11.35 -7.46
C ALA A 398 -21.36 -10.12 -7.60
N PHE A 399 -21.45 -9.20 -6.63
CA PHE A 399 -22.38 -8.06 -6.72
C PHE A 399 -21.96 -6.99 -7.75
N ALA A 400 -20.71 -7.03 -8.21
CA ALA A 400 -20.19 -6.14 -9.25
C ALA A 400 -20.36 -6.68 -10.69
N THR A 401 -20.97 -7.87 -10.85
CA THR A 401 -21.09 -8.56 -12.14
C THR A 401 -22.08 -7.89 -13.10
N VAL A 402 -21.95 -8.23 -14.40
CA VAL A 402 -22.92 -7.84 -15.44
C VAL A 402 -24.32 -8.34 -15.09
N ASP A 403 -24.43 -9.59 -14.63
CA ASP A 403 -25.71 -10.21 -14.28
C ASP A 403 -26.44 -9.47 -13.15
N HIS A 404 -25.68 -8.91 -12.18
CA HIS A 404 -26.26 -8.08 -11.13
C HIS A 404 -26.80 -6.73 -11.65
N VAL A 405 -26.18 -6.14 -12.67
CA VAL A 405 -26.73 -4.95 -13.34
C VAL A 405 -28.00 -5.30 -14.11
N LEU A 406 -28.05 -6.47 -14.77
CA LEU A 406 -29.26 -6.96 -15.44
C LEU A 406 -30.41 -7.26 -14.47
N SER A 407 -30.10 -7.56 -13.21
CA SER A 407 -31.10 -7.76 -12.17
C SER A 407 -31.73 -6.46 -11.63
N TRP A 408 -31.31 -5.29 -12.13
CA TRP A 408 -31.91 -4.01 -11.76
C TRP A 408 -33.39 -3.97 -12.16
N PRO A 409 -34.28 -3.38 -11.33
CA PRO A 409 -35.72 -3.34 -11.61
C PRO A 409 -36.10 -2.80 -12.98
N ILE A 410 -35.36 -1.83 -13.53
CA ILE A 410 -35.62 -1.22 -14.84
C ILE A 410 -35.59 -2.23 -16.00
N PHE A 411 -34.84 -3.33 -15.88
CA PHE A 411 -34.77 -4.38 -16.91
C PHE A 411 -35.85 -5.47 -16.75
N GLY A 412 -36.71 -5.35 -15.73
CA GLY A 412 -37.90 -6.18 -15.57
C GLY A 412 -37.65 -7.66 -15.26
N ASN A 413 -36.45 -8.04 -14.79
CA ASN A 413 -36.05 -9.42 -14.51
C ASN A 413 -36.29 -10.39 -15.68
N LYS A 414 -36.14 -9.93 -16.93
CA LYS A 414 -36.41 -10.72 -18.15
C LYS A 414 -35.46 -11.93 -18.32
N ARG A 415 -34.28 -11.89 -17.69
CA ARG A 415 -33.26 -12.94 -17.75
C ARG A 415 -32.93 -13.47 -16.34
N PRO A 416 -32.46 -14.72 -16.21
CA PRO A 416 -31.95 -15.24 -14.94
C PRO A 416 -30.84 -14.37 -14.34
N LYS A 417 -30.70 -14.40 -13.00
CA LYS A 417 -29.71 -13.58 -12.26
C LYS A 417 -28.25 -13.97 -12.50
N ASP A 418 -28.02 -15.06 -13.20
CA ASP A 418 -26.72 -15.63 -13.53
C ASP A 418 -26.58 -15.86 -15.04
N PHE A 419 -27.40 -15.22 -15.88
CA PHE A 419 -27.50 -15.49 -17.32
C PHE A 419 -26.16 -15.61 -18.05
N LEU A 420 -25.32 -14.58 -18.02
CA LEU A 420 -24.02 -14.58 -18.70
C LEU A 420 -22.98 -15.42 -17.98
N SER A 421 -23.00 -15.45 -16.65
CA SER A 421 -22.11 -16.31 -15.86
C SER A 421 -22.38 -17.80 -16.11
N HIS A 422 -23.64 -18.18 -16.29
CA HIS A 422 -24.10 -19.51 -16.62
C HIS A 422 -23.71 -19.96 -18.04
N GLU A 423 -23.69 -19.05 -19.02
CA GLU A 423 -23.18 -19.33 -20.36
C GLU A 423 -21.70 -19.74 -20.35
N VAL A 424 -20.88 -19.09 -19.50
CA VAL A 424 -19.48 -19.49 -19.31
C VAL A 424 -19.40 -20.88 -18.67
N LEU A 425 -20.23 -21.18 -17.66
CA LEU A 425 -20.24 -22.46 -16.94
C LEU A 425 -20.69 -23.66 -17.80
N ILE A 426 -21.72 -23.50 -18.63
CA ILE A 426 -22.28 -24.61 -19.43
C ILE A 426 -21.37 -24.96 -20.61
N LYS A 427 -20.93 -23.97 -21.38
CA LYS A 427 -20.24 -24.23 -22.66
C LYS A 427 -18.78 -24.67 -22.47
N ASP A 428 -18.23 -24.53 -21.26
CA ASP A 428 -16.95 -25.17 -20.88
C ASP A 428 -17.08 -26.71 -20.77
N GLN A 429 -18.23 -27.23 -20.29
CA GLN A 429 -18.50 -28.67 -20.25
C GLN A 429 -18.69 -29.30 -21.65
N ALA A 430 -19.25 -28.55 -22.61
CA ALA A 430 -19.45 -29.04 -23.98
C ALA A 430 -18.11 -29.26 -24.72
N GLY A 431 -17.08 -28.45 -24.42
CA GLY A 431 -15.72 -28.67 -24.90
C GLY A 431 -15.12 -29.99 -24.39
N ILE A 432 -15.35 -30.31 -23.12
CA ILE A 432 -14.85 -31.53 -22.46
C ILE A 432 -15.53 -32.81 -23.01
N HIS A 433 -16.85 -32.77 -23.28
CA HIS A 433 -17.57 -33.93 -23.82
C HIS A 433 -17.43 -34.12 -25.34
N SER A 434 -17.13 -33.06 -26.11
CA SER A 434 -16.88 -33.17 -27.56
C SER A 434 -15.63 -33.97 -27.92
N HIS A 435 -14.68 -34.11 -26.98
CA HIS A 435 -13.51 -34.96 -27.12
C HIS A 435 -13.79 -36.46 -26.97
N THR A 436 -14.98 -36.85 -26.51
CA THR A 436 -15.33 -38.27 -26.29
C THR A 436 -16.25 -38.87 -27.35
N ASN A 437 -17.01 -38.06 -28.10
CA ASN A 437 -18.05 -38.58 -29.02
C ASN A 437 -17.95 -38.11 -30.48
N SER A 438 -16.86 -37.44 -30.89
CA SER A 438 -16.55 -37.25 -32.31
C SER A 438 -15.68 -38.41 -32.80
N THR A 439 -16.32 -39.32 -33.54
CA THR A 439 -15.77 -40.40 -34.38
C THR A 439 -14.25 -40.44 -34.53
N ASN A 440 -13.70 -41.61 -34.18
CA ASN A 440 -12.32 -42.12 -34.21
C ASN A 440 -11.46 -41.93 -35.50
N GLU A 441 -11.81 -41.02 -36.41
CA GLU A 441 -11.12 -40.85 -37.69
C GLU A 441 -10.46 -39.47 -37.89
N GLN A 442 -10.75 -38.44 -37.08
CA GLN A 442 -10.12 -37.10 -37.20
C GLN A 442 -9.15 -36.72 -36.09
N SER A 443 -9.12 -37.46 -34.97
CA SER A 443 -8.24 -37.15 -33.82
C SER A 443 -6.79 -37.59 -34.03
N ASN A 444 -6.50 -38.55 -34.91
CA ASN A 444 -5.13 -39.00 -35.18
C ASN A 444 -4.30 -38.02 -36.04
N GLY A 445 -4.91 -37.03 -36.69
CA GLY A 445 -4.22 -36.05 -37.54
C GLY A 445 -3.83 -34.74 -36.84
N ARG A 446 -4.37 -34.44 -35.65
CA ARG A 446 -4.19 -33.14 -34.98
C ARG A 446 -2.94 -33.07 -34.08
N TRP A 447 -2.34 -34.20 -33.74
CA TRP A 447 -1.16 -34.30 -32.86
C TRP A 447 0.18 -34.19 -33.60
N ASN A 448 0.16 -34.06 -34.94
CA ASN A 448 1.35 -34.03 -35.80
C ASN A 448 1.77 -32.61 -36.22
N GLN A 449 1.44 -31.56 -35.44
CA GLN A 449 2.19 -30.31 -35.57
C GLN A 449 3.49 -30.45 -34.79
N THR A 450 4.56 -30.81 -35.49
CA THR A 450 5.91 -30.83 -34.95
C THR A 450 6.24 -29.44 -34.42
N ILE A 451 6.43 -29.31 -33.11
CA ILE A 451 6.92 -28.08 -32.52
C ILE A 451 8.29 -27.77 -33.11
N ASN A 452 8.47 -26.55 -33.60
CA ASN A 452 9.77 -26.12 -34.08
C ASN A 452 10.58 -25.55 -32.90
N GLU A 453 11.46 -26.38 -32.33
CA GLU A 453 12.31 -26.00 -31.21
C GLU A 453 13.22 -24.80 -31.53
N THR A 454 13.57 -24.57 -32.80
CA THR A 454 14.37 -23.41 -33.22
C THR A 454 13.65 -22.07 -33.04
N GLU A 455 12.32 -22.07 -32.94
CA GLU A 455 11.51 -20.87 -32.74
C GLU A 455 11.40 -20.47 -31.26
N ILE A 456 11.78 -21.36 -30.34
CA ILE A 456 11.62 -21.16 -28.89
C ILE A 456 12.26 -19.85 -28.42
N PRO A 457 13.54 -19.52 -28.73
CA PRO A 457 14.15 -18.27 -28.29
C PRO A 457 13.41 -17.03 -28.80
N ARG A 458 12.93 -17.05 -30.06
CA ARG A 458 12.17 -15.94 -30.64
C ARG A 458 10.82 -15.74 -29.95
N LEU A 459 10.12 -16.82 -29.64
CA LEU A 459 8.84 -16.77 -28.92
C LEU A 459 9.01 -16.30 -27.48
N VAL A 460 10.11 -16.67 -26.81
CA VAL A 460 10.45 -16.17 -25.47
C VAL A 460 10.69 -14.66 -25.46
N GLU A 461 11.40 -14.10 -26.44
CA GLU A 461 11.57 -12.64 -26.53
C GLU A 461 10.22 -11.93 -26.70
N ARG A 462 9.32 -12.47 -27.54
CA ARG A 462 7.96 -11.92 -27.69
C ARG A 462 7.16 -11.96 -26.40
N PHE A 463 7.31 -13.02 -25.61
CA PHE A 463 6.69 -13.10 -24.29
C PHE A 463 7.25 -12.05 -23.33
N LEU A 464 8.57 -11.87 -23.30
CA LEU A 464 9.22 -10.86 -22.47
C LEU A 464 8.74 -9.45 -22.84
N GLU A 465 8.66 -9.16 -24.15
CA GLU A 465 8.27 -7.86 -24.69
C GLU A 465 6.78 -7.54 -24.48
N PHE A 466 5.88 -8.49 -24.72
CA PHE A 466 4.43 -8.20 -24.78
C PHE A 466 3.62 -8.71 -23.60
N VAL A 467 4.15 -9.59 -22.76
CA VAL A 467 3.38 -10.23 -21.68
C VAL A 467 4.03 -10.00 -20.32
N HIS A 468 5.31 -10.34 -20.17
CA HIS A 468 6.05 -10.24 -18.91
C HIS A 468 6.15 -8.81 -18.40
N ILE A 469 6.21 -7.80 -19.29
CA ILE A 469 6.20 -6.37 -18.93
C ILE A 469 5.03 -5.95 -18.03
N LYS A 470 3.91 -6.69 -18.06
CA LYS A 470 2.73 -6.41 -17.22
C LYS A 470 2.74 -7.21 -15.91
N ASN A 471 3.46 -8.34 -15.88
CA ASN A 471 3.53 -9.28 -14.77
C ASN A 471 4.97 -9.85 -14.65
N PRO A 472 5.92 -9.11 -14.05
CA PRO A 472 7.35 -9.42 -14.12
C PRO A 472 7.77 -10.55 -13.15
N ILE A 473 7.10 -11.70 -13.19
CA ILE A 473 7.22 -12.81 -12.23
C ILE A 473 8.39 -13.78 -12.50
N LEU A 474 9.12 -13.60 -13.60
CA LEU A 474 10.27 -14.43 -14.00
C LEU A 474 11.57 -13.63 -14.05
N ASP A 475 12.70 -14.33 -13.93
CA ASP A 475 14.01 -13.80 -14.31
C ASP A 475 14.24 -13.95 -15.82
N ALA A 476 14.33 -12.82 -16.52
CA ALA A 476 14.49 -12.77 -17.96
C ALA A 476 15.84 -13.34 -18.44
N ILE A 477 16.90 -13.27 -17.64
CA ILE A 477 18.21 -13.83 -18.00
C ILE A 477 18.14 -15.36 -17.94
N GLN A 478 17.61 -15.90 -16.84
CA GLN A 478 17.44 -17.34 -16.67
C GLN A 478 16.53 -17.93 -17.75
N LEU A 479 15.40 -17.26 -18.03
CA LEU A 479 14.46 -17.71 -19.05
C LEU A 479 15.09 -17.79 -20.45
N ARG A 480 15.95 -16.82 -20.81
CA ARG A 480 16.68 -16.85 -22.10
C ARG A 480 17.70 -17.98 -22.16
N GLN A 481 18.38 -18.27 -21.06
CA GLN A 481 19.32 -19.38 -20.98
C GLN A 481 18.60 -20.72 -21.14
N ASP A 482 17.48 -20.91 -20.45
CA ASP A 482 16.65 -22.10 -20.56
C ASP A 482 16.06 -22.26 -21.97
N ALA A 483 15.64 -21.17 -22.60
CA ALA A 483 15.13 -21.17 -23.97
C ALA A 483 16.19 -21.61 -25.00
N ARG A 484 17.45 -21.15 -24.86
CA ARG A 484 18.56 -21.57 -25.73
C ARG A 484 18.89 -23.05 -25.53
N ARG A 485 19.00 -23.47 -24.26
CA ARG A 485 19.25 -24.87 -23.90
C ARG A 485 18.20 -25.80 -24.52
N ILE A 486 16.92 -25.49 -24.40
CA ILE A 486 15.83 -26.31 -24.97
C ILE A 486 15.87 -26.32 -26.50
N ALA A 487 16.29 -25.20 -27.14
CA ALA A 487 16.44 -25.16 -28.59
C ALA A 487 17.63 -25.98 -29.11
N GLU A 488 18.66 -26.20 -28.29
CA GLU A 488 19.88 -26.96 -28.61
C GLU A 488 19.75 -28.44 -28.23
N ASP A 489 19.23 -28.73 -27.04
CA ASP A 489 19.20 -30.06 -26.42
C ASP A 489 17.83 -30.77 -26.54
N GLY A 490 16.79 -30.03 -26.96
CA GLY A 490 15.42 -30.52 -27.08
C GLY A 490 14.56 -30.35 -25.82
N ILE A 491 13.26 -30.62 -25.96
CA ILE A 491 12.28 -30.44 -24.87
C ILE A 491 12.34 -31.59 -23.84
N ASP A 492 12.91 -31.31 -22.67
CA ASP A 492 12.98 -32.25 -21.53
C ASP A 492 11.76 -32.18 -20.58
N TRP A 493 11.82 -32.85 -19.42
CA TRP A 493 10.76 -32.89 -18.40
C TRP A 493 11.02 -31.97 -17.19
N GLU A 494 12.00 -31.06 -17.26
CA GLU A 494 12.34 -30.17 -16.17
C GLU A 494 11.25 -29.11 -15.90
N PRO A 495 11.09 -28.62 -14.65
CA PRO A 495 10.16 -27.54 -14.34
C PRO A 495 10.43 -26.24 -15.12
N SER A 496 11.70 -25.91 -15.40
CA SER A 496 12.08 -24.74 -16.20
C SER A 496 11.57 -24.84 -17.64
N THR A 497 11.53 -26.05 -18.19
CA THR A 497 10.96 -26.32 -19.52
C THR A 497 9.45 -26.07 -19.55
N CYS A 498 8.73 -26.36 -18.45
CA CYS A 498 7.32 -25.98 -18.34
C CYS A 498 7.12 -24.46 -18.45
N ILE A 499 7.97 -23.66 -17.78
CA ILE A 499 7.94 -22.20 -17.89
C ILE A 499 8.22 -21.74 -19.32
N VAL A 500 9.26 -22.28 -19.97
CA VAL A 500 9.63 -21.90 -21.35
C VAL A 500 8.48 -22.21 -22.32
N LEU A 501 7.85 -23.38 -22.22
CA LEU A 501 6.72 -23.75 -23.06
C LEU A 501 5.51 -22.82 -22.85
N LEU A 502 5.23 -22.42 -21.61
CA LEU A 502 4.18 -21.43 -21.31
C LEU A 502 4.54 -20.05 -21.89
N ALA A 503 5.80 -19.63 -21.79
CA ALA A 503 6.29 -18.41 -22.42
C ALA A 503 6.15 -18.49 -23.94
N CYS A 504 6.47 -19.63 -24.58
CA CYS A 504 6.28 -19.82 -26.02
C CYS A 504 4.82 -19.77 -26.44
N ALA A 505 3.91 -20.39 -25.67
CA ALA A 505 2.47 -20.33 -25.92
C ALA A 505 1.96 -18.88 -25.89
N LEU A 506 2.35 -18.12 -24.86
CA LEU A 506 2.02 -16.71 -24.72
C LEU A 506 2.65 -15.84 -25.82
N GLY A 507 3.92 -16.04 -26.13
CA GLY A 507 4.64 -15.31 -27.20
C GLY A 507 4.09 -15.60 -28.60
N SER A 508 3.45 -16.75 -28.80
CA SER A 508 2.76 -17.12 -30.05
C SER A 508 1.42 -16.38 -30.23
N VAL A 509 0.72 -16.07 -29.13
CA VAL A 509 -0.59 -15.40 -29.14
C VAL A 509 -0.46 -13.89 -29.03
N ALA A 510 0.49 -13.38 -28.25
CA ALA A 510 0.69 -11.97 -28.02
C ALA A 510 1.08 -11.22 -29.32
N ARG A 511 0.65 -9.97 -29.44
CA ARG A 511 0.92 -9.08 -30.58
C ARG A 511 1.35 -7.70 -30.05
N PRO A 512 2.11 -6.92 -30.84
CA PRO A 512 2.42 -5.53 -30.51
C PRO A 512 1.13 -4.72 -30.29
N PHE A 513 1.18 -3.76 -29.39
CA PHE A 513 0.08 -2.83 -29.17
C PHE A 513 0.04 -1.78 -30.28
N GLU A 514 -1.10 -1.67 -30.95
CA GLU A 514 -1.36 -0.67 -31.98
C GLU A 514 -2.59 0.15 -31.58
N ALA A 515 -2.36 1.35 -31.05
CA ALA A 515 -3.46 2.29 -30.75
C ALA A 515 -4.16 2.68 -32.06
N SER A 516 -5.43 2.32 -32.20
CA SER A 516 -6.22 2.63 -33.39
C SER A 516 -6.40 4.14 -33.51
N GLN A 517 -5.99 4.71 -34.66
CA GLN A 517 -6.21 6.11 -35.00
C GLN A 517 -7.60 6.37 -35.64
N ASP A 518 -8.32 5.31 -36.00
CA ASP A 518 -9.63 5.42 -36.64
C ASP A 518 -10.73 5.52 -35.57
N GLY A 519 -11.35 6.70 -35.49
CA GLY A 519 -12.41 7.03 -34.55
C GLY A 519 -13.71 6.24 -34.75
N GLY A 520 -13.72 4.95 -34.38
CA GLY A 520 -14.93 4.25 -33.97
C GLY A 520 -15.73 3.54 -35.05
N CYS A 521 -15.09 2.92 -36.04
CA CYS A 521 -15.82 2.11 -37.03
C CYS A 521 -15.09 0.81 -37.36
N LEU A 522 -15.59 -0.34 -36.85
CA LEU A 522 -15.08 -1.68 -37.19
C LEU A 522 -15.60 -2.21 -38.53
N THR A 523 -16.33 -1.41 -39.31
CA THR A 523 -17.12 -1.83 -40.49
C THR A 523 -16.37 -2.61 -41.58
N ASN A 524 -15.04 -2.62 -41.56
CA ASN A 524 -14.18 -3.37 -42.50
C ASN A 524 -13.25 -4.41 -41.84
N ARG A 525 -13.38 -4.69 -40.53
CA ARG A 525 -12.53 -5.66 -39.83
C ARG A 525 -13.29 -6.98 -39.63
N SER A 526 -12.73 -8.08 -40.15
CA SER A 526 -13.30 -9.40 -39.94
C SER A 526 -13.11 -9.89 -38.50
N SER A 527 -13.99 -10.80 -38.07
CA SER A 527 -13.99 -11.42 -36.72
C SER A 527 -12.60 -11.89 -36.31
N ALA A 528 -12.28 -11.83 -35.01
CA ALA A 528 -11.01 -12.32 -34.46
C ALA A 528 -10.66 -13.78 -34.87
N LYS A 529 -11.68 -14.57 -35.25
CA LYS A 529 -11.54 -15.91 -35.85
C LYS A 529 -10.63 -15.95 -37.09
N GLU A 530 -10.61 -14.91 -37.92
CA GLU A 530 -9.79 -14.88 -39.15
C GLU A 530 -8.31 -14.56 -38.88
N LEU A 531 -8.00 -13.90 -37.76
CA LEU A 531 -6.63 -13.63 -37.32
C LEU A 531 -5.99 -14.82 -36.57
N GLY A 532 -6.71 -15.95 -36.45
CA GLY A 532 -6.39 -17.14 -35.66
C GLY A 532 -5.23 -18.03 -36.17
N SER A 533 -4.42 -17.57 -37.13
CA SER A 533 -3.35 -18.37 -37.74
C SER A 533 -2.27 -18.85 -36.76
N SER A 534 -2.07 -18.14 -35.64
CA SER A 534 -1.10 -18.52 -34.60
C SER A 534 -1.70 -19.30 -33.42
N ARG A 535 -3.03 -19.49 -33.37
CA ARG A 535 -3.71 -20.19 -32.26
C ARG A 535 -3.35 -21.68 -32.16
N PRO A 536 -3.29 -22.46 -33.26
CA PRO A 536 -2.92 -23.88 -33.19
C PRO A 536 -1.49 -24.11 -32.65
N ALA A 537 -0.53 -23.28 -33.06
CA ALA A 537 0.85 -23.38 -32.59
C ALA A 537 0.95 -23.03 -31.10
N ALA A 538 0.24 -22.00 -30.65
CA ALA A 538 0.18 -21.63 -29.24
C ALA A 538 -0.44 -22.73 -28.37
N ASP A 539 -1.54 -23.32 -28.83
CA ASP A 539 -2.21 -24.45 -28.15
C ASP A 539 -1.26 -25.65 -28.03
N ALA A 540 -0.46 -25.95 -29.05
CA ALA A 540 0.52 -27.05 -29.00
C ALA A 540 1.57 -26.86 -27.89
N TYR A 541 2.16 -25.66 -27.78
CA TYR A 541 3.08 -25.32 -26.70
C TYR A 541 2.41 -25.41 -25.32
N TYR A 542 1.20 -24.87 -25.19
CA TYR A 542 0.43 -24.90 -23.95
C TYR A 542 0.11 -26.32 -23.49
N GLN A 543 -0.29 -27.20 -24.42
CA GLN A 543 -0.58 -28.61 -24.08
C GLN A 543 0.67 -29.37 -23.64
N LEU A 544 1.84 -29.10 -24.22
CA LEU A 544 3.09 -29.68 -23.73
C LEU A 544 3.45 -29.19 -22.33
N ALA A 545 3.21 -27.91 -22.02
CA ALA A 545 3.39 -27.39 -20.67
C ALA A 545 2.43 -28.06 -19.68
N ARG A 546 1.13 -28.18 -20.02
CA ARG A 546 0.12 -28.85 -19.18
C ARG A 546 0.46 -30.29 -18.84
N ARG A 547 1.11 -31.04 -19.74
CA ARG A 547 1.56 -32.40 -19.45
C ARG A 547 2.60 -32.48 -18.33
N ARG A 548 3.32 -31.37 -18.08
CA ARG A 548 4.37 -31.26 -17.06
C ARG A 548 3.86 -30.70 -15.74
N THR A 549 2.70 -30.03 -15.70
CA THR A 549 2.21 -29.37 -14.48
C THR A 549 1.96 -30.34 -13.32
N GLY A 550 1.56 -31.58 -13.61
CA GLY A 550 1.33 -32.61 -12.60
C GLY A 550 2.61 -33.17 -11.95
N LEU A 551 3.79 -32.86 -12.50
CA LEU A 551 5.10 -33.28 -11.96
C LEU A 551 5.76 -32.20 -11.11
N LEU A 552 5.13 -31.03 -10.94
CA LEU A 552 5.71 -29.90 -10.24
C LEU A 552 5.59 -30.06 -8.73
N ASP A 553 6.73 -29.99 -8.03
CA ASP A 553 6.79 -29.91 -6.57
C ASP A 553 6.28 -28.55 -6.05
N ILE A 554 5.82 -28.51 -4.79
CA ILE A 554 5.41 -27.28 -4.09
C ILE A 554 6.60 -26.31 -4.05
N SER A 555 6.58 -25.32 -4.93
CA SER A 555 7.69 -24.40 -5.20
C SER A 555 7.22 -23.09 -5.82
N ILE A 556 8.08 -22.07 -5.84
CA ILE A 556 7.86 -20.83 -6.59
C ILE A 556 7.63 -21.12 -8.07
N THR A 557 8.41 -22.05 -8.64
CA THR A 557 8.30 -22.49 -10.04
C THR A 557 6.93 -23.07 -10.36
N ALA A 558 6.35 -23.86 -9.45
CA ALA A 558 4.99 -24.35 -9.60
C ALA A 558 3.97 -23.22 -9.64
N GLY A 559 4.05 -22.27 -8.71
CA GLY A 559 3.20 -21.08 -8.70
C GLY A 559 3.34 -20.24 -9.99
N GLN A 560 4.57 -20.04 -10.48
CA GLN A 560 4.85 -19.37 -11.75
C GLN A 560 4.20 -20.09 -12.94
N CYS A 561 4.30 -21.43 -13.01
CA CYS A 561 3.67 -22.22 -14.07
C CYS A 561 2.14 -22.07 -14.06
N TYR A 562 1.51 -22.16 -12.88
CA TYR A 562 0.06 -22.02 -12.75
C TYR A 562 -0.42 -20.61 -13.11
N VAL A 563 0.27 -19.55 -12.67
CA VAL A 563 -0.07 -18.17 -13.07
C VAL A 563 0.07 -17.95 -14.56
N LEU A 564 1.18 -18.38 -15.17
CA LEU A 564 1.38 -18.23 -16.63
C LEU A 564 0.34 -19.02 -17.42
N SER A 565 -0.07 -20.19 -16.92
CA SER A 565 -1.21 -20.95 -17.47
C SER A 565 -2.50 -20.14 -17.40
N GLY A 566 -2.82 -19.53 -16.25
CA GLY A 566 -3.98 -18.65 -16.11
C GLY A 566 -3.94 -17.44 -17.06
N ILE A 567 -2.78 -16.79 -17.19
CA ILE A 567 -2.60 -15.68 -18.13
C ILE A 567 -2.83 -16.15 -19.57
N TYR A 568 -2.30 -17.30 -19.97
CA TYR A 568 -2.53 -17.85 -21.31
C TYR A 568 -4.01 -18.15 -21.57
N LEU A 569 -4.70 -18.70 -20.59
CA LEU A 569 -6.13 -18.97 -20.67
C LEU A 569 -6.94 -17.66 -20.80
N MET A 570 -6.56 -16.60 -20.10
CA MET A 570 -7.15 -15.27 -20.29
C MET A 570 -6.85 -14.67 -21.67
N TYR A 571 -5.63 -14.84 -22.20
CA TYR A 571 -5.30 -14.45 -23.58
C TYR A 571 -6.15 -15.21 -24.61
N THR A 572 -6.68 -16.38 -24.27
CA THR A 572 -7.54 -17.19 -25.15
C THR A 572 -9.03 -17.12 -24.77
N LEU A 573 -9.40 -16.18 -23.90
CA LEU A 573 -10.75 -15.91 -23.37
C LEU A 573 -11.43 -17.15 -22.73
N ARG A 574 -10.66 -17.90 -21.93
CA ARG A 574 -11.13 -19.09 -21.17
C ARG A 574 -11.09 -18.82 -19.66
N PRO A 575 -11.98 -17.97 -19.12
CA PRO A 575 -11.89 -17.43 -17.76
C PRO A 575 -12.08 -18.48 -16.64
N LEU A 576 -12.86 -19.54 -16.85
CA LEU A 576 -13.06 -20.59 -15.84
C LEU A 576 -11.82 -21.48 -15.67
N GLU A 577 -11.25 -21.94 -16.78
CA GLU A 577 -9.95 -22.63 -16.75
C GLU A 577 -8.89 -21.71 -16.13
N ALA A 578 -8.92 -20.41 -16.47
CA ALA A 578 -7.97 -19.44 -15.92
C ALA A 578 -8.13 -19.29 -14.40
N TRP A 579 -9.37 -19.21 -13.91
CA TRP A 579 -9.66 -19.19 -12.48
C TRP A 579 -9.09 -20.42 -11.78
N LEU A 580 -9.31 -21.63 -12.31
CA LEU A 580 -8.74 -22.86 -11.75
C LEU A 580 -7.21 -22.78 -11.66
N ALA A 581 -6.55 -22.27 -12.71
CA ALA A 581 -5.11 -22.11 -12.72
C ALA A 581 -4.62 -21.07 -11.68
N PHE A 582 -5.27 -19.92 -11.57
CA PHE A 582 -4.91 -18.90 -10.57
C PHE A 582 -5.18 -19.37 -9.14
N HIS A 583 -6.30 -20.07 -8.91
CA HIS A 583 -6.64 -20.65 -7.61
C HIS A 583 -5.64 -21.73 -7.20
N GLN A 584 -5.23 -22.57 -8.15
CA GLN A 584 -4.18 -23.56 -7.92
C GLN A 584 -2.83 -22.88 -7.62
N ALA A 585 -2.51 -21.77 -8.29
CA ALA A 585 -1.34 -20.97 -7.96
C ALA A 585 -1.41 -20.43 -6.53
N GLY A 586 -2.54 -19.84 -6.14
CA GLY A 586 -2.75 -19.29 -4.80
C GLY A 586 -2.68 -20.34 -3.70
N SER A 587 -3.28 -21.50 -3.92
CA SER A 587 -3.24 -22.64 -2.98
C SER A 587 -1.83 -23.23 -2.86
N THR A 588 -1.17 -23.49 -3.99
CA THR A 588 0.21 -24.02 -4.02
C THR A 588 1.18 -23.06 -3.33
N TYR A 589 1.02 -21.77 -3.59
CA TYR A 589 1.92 -20.75 -3.07
C TYR A 589 1.66 -20.45 -1.59
N SER A 590 0.39 -20.47 -1.15
CA SER A 590 0.05 -20.40 0.28
C SER A 590 0.68 -21.55 1.07
N LEU A 591 0.64 -22.76 0.52
CA LEU A 591 1.28 -23.93 1.12
C LEU A 591 2.81 -23.81 1.12
N TYR A 592 3.40 -23.30 0.04
CA TYR A 592 4.84 -22.99 -0.03
C TYR A 592 5.28 -22.02 1.09
N LEU A 593 4.56 -20.89 1.24
CA LEU A 593 4.88 -19.89 2.28
C LEU A 593 4.73 -20.45 3.70
N ARG A 594 3.67 -21.23 3.96
CA ARG A 594 3.49 -21.90 5.26
C ARG A 594 4.60 -22.92 5.55
N ARG A 595 5.02 -23.68 4.54
CA ARG A 595 6.14 -24.62 4.66
C ARG A 595 7.44 -23.89 4.98
N GLN A 596 7.70 -22.77 4.31
CA GLN A 596 8.90 -21.96 4.54
C GLN A 596 8.91 -21.35 5.95
N ALA A 597 7.76 -20.85 6.43
CA ALA A 597 7.61 -20.34 7.79
C ALA A 597 7.87 -21.43 8.85
N ALA A 598 7.35 -22.64 8.66
CA ALA A 598 7.61 -23.77 9.55
C ALA A 598 9.09 -24.18 9.56
N MET A 599 9.76 -24.15 8.40
CA MET A 599 11.19 -24.46 8.32
C MET A 599 12.09 -23.36 8.91
N SER A 600 11.67 -22.10 8.91
CA SER A 600 12.41 -21.01 9.55
C SER A 600 12.34 -21.02 11.08
N ASP A 601 11.29 -21.61 11.65
CA ASP A 601 11.18 -21.80 13.11
C ASP A 601 12.14 -22.91 13.63
N GLU A 602 12.58 -23.82 12.75
CA GLU A 602 13.43 -24.97 13.09
C GLU A 602 14.93 -24.78 12.75
N ALA A 603 15.31 -23.81 11.91
CA ALA A 603 16.66 -23.65 11.38
C ALA A 603 17.36 -22.33 11.80
N ILE A 604 18.56 -22.44 12.38
CA ILE A 604 19.48 -21.32 12.65
C ILE A 604 20.18 -20.91 11.32
N ASP A 605 20.05 -19.65 10.93
CA ASP A 605 20.82 -18.93 9.90
C ASP A 605 20.96 -19.57 8.50
N LEU A 606 19.87 -19.63 7.73
CA LEU A 606 19.94 -19.76 6.26
C LEU A 606 19.68 -18.41 5.60
N VAL A 607 20.75 -17.80 5.07
CA VAL A 607 20.72 -16.62 4.20
C VAL A 607 19.74 -16.87 3.05
N HIS A 608 18.53 -16.31 3.13
CA HIS A 608 17.59 -16.36 2.02
C HIS A 608 18.13 -15.55 0.85
N ASP A 609 18.18 -16.16 -0.34
CA ASP A 609 18.59 -15.48 -1.56
C ASP A 609 17.64 -14.28 -1.83
N THR A 610 18.20 -13.08 -1.73
CA THR A 610 17.50 -11.81 -1.98
C THR A 610 16.79 -11.81 -3.35
N LYS A 611 17.32 -12.53 -4.34
CA LYS A 611 16.72 -12.65 -5.67
C LYS A 611 15.45 -13.51 -5.64
N GLN A 612 15.50 -14.67 -5.00
CA GLN A 612 14.35 -15.56 -4.83
C GLN A 612 13.21 -14.87 -4.07
N LYS A 613 13.54 -14.14 -3.00
CA LYS A 613 12.56 -13.36 -2.21
C LYS A 613 11.85 -12.27 -3.03
N ARG A 614 12.54 -11.64 -3.98
CA ARG A 614 11.91 -10.65 -4.88
C ARG A 614 10.95 -11.31 -5.87
N LEU A 615 11.27 -12.49 -6.38
CA LEU A 615 10.38 -13.25 -7.26
C LEU A 615 9.16 -13.75 -6.50
N GLU A 616 9.35 -14.22 -5.28
CA GLU A 616 8.30 -14.58 -4.32
C GLU A 616 7.32 -13.40 -4.12
N GLN A 617 7.84 -12.19 -3.81
CA GLN A 617 7.00 -11.00 -3.66
C GLN A 617 6.20 -10.64 -4.91
N ARG A 618 6.78 -10.76 -6.10
CA ARG A 618 6.06 -10.49 -7.34
C ARG A 618 5.01 -11.56 -7.61
N LEU A 619 5.33 -12.83 -7.36
CA LEU A 619 4.38 -13.92 -7.54
C LEU A 619 3.15 -13.75 -6.63
N TYR A 620 3.35 -13.43 -5.35
CA TYR A 620 2.25 -13.15 -4.40
C TYR A 620 1.22 -12.17 -4.97
N TRP A 621 1.70 -10.98 -5.36
CA TRP A 621 0.83 -9.90 -5.81
C TRP A 621 0.17 -10.19 -7.17
N THR A 622 0.88 -10.89 -8.07
CA THR A 622 0.31 -11.28 -9.37
C THR A 622 -0.81 -12.31 -9.21
N VAL A 623 -0.61 -13.33 -8.35
CA VAL A 623 -1.63 -14.35 -8.07
C VAL A 623 -2.86 -13.70 -7.43
N LEU A 624 -2.66 -12.94 -6.35
CA LEU A 624 -3.73 -12.31 -5.59
C LEU A 624 -4.56 -11.38 -6.47
N LYS A 625 -3.89 -10.53 -7.28
CA LYS A 625 -4.55 -9.64 -8.23
C LYS A 625 -5.44 -10.44 -9.19
N SER A 626 -4.90 -11.49 -9.80
CA SER A 626 -5.59 -12.30 -10.82
C SER A 626 -6.82 -13.02 -10.25
N GLU A 627 -6.72 -13.57 -9.03
CA GLU A 627 -7.87 -14.18 -8.34
C GLU A 627 -8.96 -13.13 -8.05
N CYS A 628 -8.59 -11.96 -7.52
CA CYS A 628 -9.54 -10.89 -7.21
C CYS A 628 -10.26 -10.36 -8.47
N GLU A 629 -9.56 -10.24 -9.60
CA GLU A 629 -10.12 -9.80 -10.89
C GLU A 629 -11.20 -10.75 -11.41
N LEU A 630 -10.99 -12.07 -11.31
CA LEU A 630 -12.02 -13.05 -11.70
C LEU A 630 -13.18 -13.10 -10.72
N ARG A 631 -12.90 -13.04 -9.42
CA ARG A 631 -13.94 -13.07 -8.38
C ARG A 631 -14.87 -11.86 -8.41
N GLU A 632 -14.40 -10.72 -8.90
CA GLU A 632 -15.23 -9.54 -9.15
C GLU A 632 -16.28 -9.80 -10.25
N THR A 633 -15.96 -10.67 -11.21
CA THR A 633 -16.75 -10.91 -12.43
C THR A 633 -17.46 -12.26 -12.47
N LEU A 634 -17.09 -13.19 -11.59
CA LEU A 634 -17.67 -14.52 -11.43
C LEU A 634 -17.82 -14.85 -9.94
N ASP A 635 -18.91 -15.53 -9.56
CA ASP A 635 -19.12 -16.01 -8.20
C ASP A 635 -18.28 -17.27 -7.91
N VAL A 636 -16.97 -17.09 -7.80
CA VAL A 636 -16.00 -18.18 -7.62
C VAL A 636 -15.20 -18.01 -6.32
N PRO A 637 -14.79 -19.09 -5.64
CA PRO A 637 -14.02 -19.00 -4.41
C PRO A 637 -12.63 -18.39 -4.63
N GLN A 638 -12.13 -17.69 -3.61
CA GLN A 638 -10.76 -17.19 -3.53
C GLN A 638 -9.91 -18.17 -2.73
N SER A 639 -8.62 -18.31 -3.07
CA SER A 639 -7.69 -19.08 -2.24
C SER A 639 -7.43 -18.41 -0.88
N ASP A 640 -6.89 -19.16 0.07
CA ASP A 640 -6.47 -18.64 1.38
C ASP A 640 -5.30 -17.64 1.30
N LEU A 641 -4.74 -17.40 0.09
CA LEU A 641 -3.65 -16.45 -0.11
C LEU A 641 -4.01 -15.05 0.40
N CYS A 642 -5.26 -14.62 0.23
CA CYS A 642 -5.74 -13.31 0.70
C CYS A 642 -5.81 -13.18 2.23
N LYS A 643 -5.79 -14.30 2.96
CA LYS A 643 -5.89 -14.36 4.43
C LYS A 643 -4.52 -14.42 5.11
N LEU A 644 -3.44 -14.58 4.35
CA LEU A 644 -2.10 -14.62 4.91
C LEU A 644 -1.67 -13.22 5.36
N SER A 645 -1.07 -13.13 6.56
CA SER A 645 -0.40 -11.91 7.00
C SER A 645 0.89 -11.72 6.19
N TYR A 646 0.77 -11.03 5.05
CA TYR A 646 1.88 -10.81 4.14
C TYR A 646 2.60 -9.50 4.47
N PRO A 647 3.92 -9.52 4.80
CA PRO A 647 4.59 -8.38 5.43
C PRO A 647 4.95 -7.23 4.47
N TYR A 648 4.76 -7.40 3.15
CA TYR A 648 5.19 -6.44 2.13
C TYR A 648 4.01 -5.79 1.42
N LEU A 649 3.80 -4.49 1.65
CA LEU A 649 2.79 -3.69 0.94
C LEU A 649 3.05 -3.60 -0.57
N PHE A 650 4.32 -3.62 -0.96
CA PHE A 650 4.77 -3.63 -2.36
C PHE A 650 5.98 -4.56 -2.50
N PRO A 651 6.17 -5.19 -3.67
CA PRO A 651 7.37 -5.95 -3.96
C PRO A 651 8.61 -5.05 -4.00
N SER A 652 9.77 -5.58 -3.63
CA SER A 652 11.04 -4.87 -3.70
C SER A 652 11.50 -4.73 -5.16
N PRO A 653 12.11 -3.60 -5.54
CA PRO A 653 12.54 -3.38 -6.92
C PRO A 653 13.50 -4.47 -7.42
N PRO A 654 13.47 -4.81 -8.72
CA PRO A 654 14.57 -5.52 -9.33
C PRO A 654 15.87 -4.73 -9.05
N THR A 655 16.96 -5.42 -8.74
CA THR A 655 18.25 -4.77 -8.38
C THR A 655 18.59 -3.68 -9.40
N PRO A 656 19.09 -2.50 -9.01
CA PRO A 656 19.88 -1.72 -9.95
C PRO A 656 21.01 -2.65 -10.42
N LEU A 657 21.12 -2.87 -11.73
CA LEU A 657 22.29 -3.54 -12.29
C LEU A 657 23.53 -2.86 -11.67
N SER A 658 24.42 -3.68 -11.11
CA SER A 658 25.73 -3.25 -10.60
C SER A 658 26.39 -2.28 -11.59
N PRO A 659 27.21 -1.32 -11.12
CA PRO A 659 27.92 -0.43 -12.02
C PRO A 659 28.68 -1.28 -13.05
N VAL A 660 28.47 -0.91 -14.31
CA VAL A 660 29.21 -1.29 -15.51
C VAL A 660 30.50 -2.05 -15.18
N ARG A 661 30.53 -3.36 -15.50
CA ARG A 661 31.78 -4.11 -15.60
C ARG A 661 32.72 -3.34 -16.52
N SER A 662 33.93 -3.08 -16.06
CA SER A 662 35.00 -2.38 -16.80
C SER A 662 35.14 -2.95 -18.22
N PRO A 663 35.38 -2.12 -19.25
CA PRO A 663 35.54 -2.57 -20.65
C PRO A 663 36.68 -3.56 -20.90
N GLU A 664 37.55 -3.80 -19.91
CA GLU A 664 38.76 -4.61 -20.08
C GLU A 664 38.52 -6.12 -19.97
N GLU A 665 37.43 -6.59 -19.33
CA GLU A 665 37.16 -8.03 -19.17
C GLU A 665 36.30 -8.62 -20.30
N ALA A 666 35.68 -7.79 -21.15
CA ALA A 666 34.94 -8.24 -22.34
C ALA A 666 35.86 -8.69 -23.51
N LEU A 667 37.17 -8.49 -23.39
CA LEU A 667 38.16 -8.84 -24.41
C LEU A 667 38.64 -10.30 -24.34
N ASN A 668 38.25 -11.08 -23.33
CA ASN A 668 38.77 -12.45 -23.13
C ASN A 668 37.90 -13.60 -23.67
N PHE A 669 36.84 -13.33 -24.43
CA PHE A 669 36.15 -14.35 -25.23
C PHE A 669 36.24 -14.02 -26.72
N GLN A 670 37.45 -14.12 -27.28
CA GLN A 670 37.65 -14.23 -28.72
C GLN A 670 38.26 -15.59 -29.05
N THR A 671 37.44 -16.51 -29.55
CA THR A 671 37.90 -17.61 -30.41
C THR A 671 38.37 -17.05 -31.76
N PRO A 672 39.44 -17.59 -32.38
CA PRO A 672 40.14 -16.92 -33.48
C PRO A 672 39.41 -17.02 -34.83
N ALA A 673 39.23 -15.83 -35.41
CA ALA A 673 39.15 -15.40 -36.81
C ALA A 673 38.96 -16.42 -37.96
N SER A 674 38.05 -16.05 -38.87
CA SER A 674 38.26 -16.14 -40.31
C SER A 674 37.67 -14.88 -40.98
N SER A 675 38.49 -14.28 -41.82
CA SER A 675 38.46 -12.91 -42.35
C SER A 675 37.50 -12.67 -43.51
N THR A 676 36.67 -11.62 -43.45
CA THR A 676 36.56 -10.60 -44.53
C THR A 676 35.91 -9.31 -44.01
N SER A 677 36.33 -8.17 -44.56
CA SER A 677 36.32 -6.84 -43.96
C SER A 677 35.16 -5.91 -44.38
N MET A 678 34.44 -5.40 -43.36
CA MET A 678 33.94 -4.02 -43.11
C MET A 678 32.93 -3.32 -44.06
N PRO A 679 32.10 -2.34 -43.58
CA PRO A 679 32.32 -1.52 -42.37
C PRO A 679 31.19 -1.43 -41.33
N SER A 680 31.63 -1.30 -40.07
CA SER A 680 30.97 -0.72 -38.89
C SER A 680 30.33 0.66 -39.19
N GLN A 681 29.29 1.16 -38.51
CA GLN A 681 29.27 1.58 -37.10
C GLN A 681 27.83 1.99 -36.68
N VAL A 682 27.59 2.05 -35.35
CA VAL A 682 26.54 2.79 -34.61
C VAL A 682 25.19 2.08 -34.32
N GLN A 683 25.15 1.00 -33.52
CA GLN A 683 23.86 0.51 -32.94
C GLN A 683 23.90 -0.03 -31.49
N SER A 684 25.04 -0.03 -30.79
CA SER A 684 25.15 -0.77 -29.52
C SER A 684 24.81 0.01 -28.24
N THR A 685 24.74 1.35 -28.29
CA THR A 685 24.49 2.20 -27.09
C THR A 685 23.02 2.64 -26.94
N SER A 686 22.24 2.66 -28.02
CA SER A 686 20.81 3.00 -28.00
C SER A 686 19.91 1.84 -27.55
N SER A 687 20.38 0.60 -27.65
CA SER A 687 19.63 -0.60 -27.25
C SER A 687 19.66 -0.85 -25.73
N MET A 688 20.75 -0.47 -25.04
CA MET A 688 20.84 -0.61 -23.58
C MET A 688 19.99 0.40 -22.82
N THR A 689 19.95 1.66 -23.27
CA THR A 689 19.13 2.72 -22.65
C THR A 689 17.64 2.49 -22.85
N SER A 690 17.23 1.97 -24.02
CA SER A 690 15.83 1.62 -24.28
C SER A 690 15.36 0.42 -23.44
N TYR A 691 16.18 -0.62 -23.29
CA TYR A 691 15.82 -1.77 -22.43
C TYR A 691 15.61 -1.37 -20.97
N GLN A 692 16.49 -0.52 -20.43
CA GLN A 692 16.39 -0.03 -19.05
C GLN A 692 15.13 0.84 -18.83
N GLN A 693 14.76 1.67 -19.82
CA GLN A 693 13.53 2.45 -19.78
C GLN A 693 12.28 1.56 -19.82
N THR A 694 12.28 0.49 -20.63
CA THR A 694 11.16 -0.47 -20.67
C THR A 694 11.01 -1.24 -19.36
N GLU A 695 12.11 -1.67 -18.74
CA GLU A 695 12.07 -2.36 -17.44
C GLU A 695 11.58 -1.44 -16.31
N GLU A 696 12.03 -0.18 -16.30
CA GLU A 696 11.56 0.85 -15.37
C GLU A 696 10.06 1.13 -15.55
N GLN A 697 9.60 1.29 -16.80
CA GLN A 697 8.19 1.52 -17.11
C GLN A 697 7.33 0.31 -16.68
N SER A 698 7.79 -0.91 -16.98
CA SER A 698 7.16 -2.16 -16.53
C SER A 698 7.03 -2.22 -15.01
N TRP A 699 8.09 -1.85 -14.29
CA TRP A 699 8.10 -1.83 -12.84
C TRP A 699 7.10 -0.83 -12.24
N PHE A 700 7.07 0.40 -12.76
CA PHE A 700 6.12 1.41 -12.30
C PHE A 700 4.66 1.05 -12.61
N TYR A 701 4.41 0.45 -13.78
CA TYR A 701 3.10 -0.09 -14.12
C TYR A 701 2.68 -1.15 -13.10
N TYR A 702 3.57 -2.10 -12.80
CA TYR A 702 3.30 -3.19 -11.88
C TYR A 702 2.99 -2.70 -10.45
N LEU A 703 3.74 -1.71 -9.95
CA LEU A 703 3.44 -1.07 -8.66
C LEU A 703 2.11 -0.31 -8.66
N SER A 704 1.82 0.38 -9.75
CA SER A 704 0.55 1.11 -9.93
C SER A 704 -0.65 0.17 -9.90
N GLU A 705 -0.55 -1.01 -10.52
CA GLU A 705 -1.61 -2.02 -10.50
C GLU A 705 -1.90 -2.53 -9.08
N ILE A 706 -0.87 -2.71 -8.24
CA ILE A 706 -1.03 -3.11 -6.84
C ILE A 706 -1.72 -1.99 -6.05
N ALA A 707 -1.31 -0.73 -6.25
CA ALA A 707 -1.92 0.41 -5.58
C ALA A 707 -3.40 0.56 -5.96
N LEU A 708 -3.71 0.51 -7.26
CA LEU A 708 -5.08 0.56 -7.78
C LEU A 708 -5.94 -0.60 -7.28
N ARG A 709 -5.38 -1.83 -7.20
CA ARG A 709 -6.09 -2.98 -6.64
C ARG A 709 -6.56 -2.72 -5.21
N ARG A 710 -5.71 -2.12 -4.36
CA ARG A 710 -6.09 -1.78 -2.98
C ARG A 710 -7.19 -0.73 -2.92
N ILE A 711 -7.13 0.29 -3.78
CA ILE A 711 -8.22 1.29 -3.89
C ILE A 711 -9.51 0.62 -4.38
N GLN A 712 -9.44 -0.26 -5.38
CA GLN A 712 -10.58 -1.01 -5.90
C GLN A 712 -11.22 -1.90 -4.81
N ASN A 713 -10.41 -2.59 -4.01
CA ASN A 713 -10.90 -3.41 -2.90
C ASN A 713 -11.68 -2.59 -1.87
N ARG A 714 -11.30 -1.32 -1.63
CA ARG A 714 -12.09 -0.41 -0.77
C ARG A 714 -13.45 -0.09 -1.38
N VAL A 715 -13.52 0.16 -2.69
CA VAL A 715 -14.81 0.34 -3.41
C VAL A 715 -15.69 -0.90 -3.28
N LEU A 716 -15.12 -2.08 -3.53
CA LEU A 716 -15.84 -3.35 -3.47
C LEU A 716 -16.34 -3.65 -2.04
N ASN A 717 -15.51 -3.42 -1.01
CA ASN A 717 -15.91 -3.61 0.37
C ASN A 717 -16.91 -2.56 0.87
N ALA A 718 -16.90 -1.35 0.31
CA ALA A 718 -17.85 -0.30 0.66
C ALA A 718 -19.24 -0.54 0.05
N PHE A 719 -19.30 -0.85 -1.24
CA PHE A 719 -20.56 -0.88 -1.97
C PHE A 719 -21.02 -2.28 -2.39
N TYR A 720 -20.12 -3.25 -2.54
CA TYR A 720 -20.43 -4.53 -3.21
C TYR A 720 -20.36 -5.73 -2.26
N ARG A 721 -20.64 -5.54 -0.96
CA ARG A 721 -20.82 -6.66 0.00
C ARG A 721 -22.19 -7.31 -0.07
N GLN A 722 -23.17 -6.61 -0.62
CA GLN A 722 -24.56 -7.02 -0.78
C GLN A 722 -25.06 -6.59 -2.16
N ASP A 723 -26.27 -7.01 -2.54
CA ASP A 723 -26.87 -6.66 -3.82
C ASP A 723 -27.23 -5.17 -3.93
N HIS A 724 -27.62 -4.74 -5.13
CA HIS A 724 -27.93 -3.34 -5.45
C HIS A 724 -29.01 -2.71 -4.54
N ARG A 725 -29.81 -3.52 -3.82
CA ARG A 725 -30.84 -3.01 -2.89
C ARG A 725 -30.21 -2.34 -1.68
N SER A 726 -29.01 -2.77 -1.27
CA SER A 726 -28.30 -2.17 -0.14
C SER A 726 -27.92 -0.72 -0.44
N TRP A 727 -27.66 -0.36 -1.70
CA TRP A 727 -27.35 1.02 -2.10
C TRP A 727 -28.52 1.97 -1.83
N ALA A 728 -29.75 1.53 -2.12
CA ALA A 728 -30.95 2.31 -1.84
C ALA A 728 -31.26 2.44 -0.34
N GLN A 729 -30.73 1.53 0.49
CA GLN A 729 -30.91 1.54 1.95
C GLN A 729 -29.79 2.30 2.67
N MET A 730 -28.67 2.57 1.99
CA MET A 730 -27.53 3.27 2.54
C MET A 730 -27.86 4.74 2.79
N ASN A 731 -27.32 5.31 3.87
CA ASN A 731 -27.40 6.75 4.08
C ASN A 731 -26.70 7.47 2.91
N MET A 732 -27.44 8.33 2.21
CA MET A 732 -26.95 8.99 1.00
C MET A 732 -25.76 9.92 1.27
N SER A 733 -25.72 10.58 2.44
CA SER A 733 -24.60 11.43 2.85
C SER A 733 -23.32 10.60 3.06
N ASP A 734 -23.44 9.44 3.71
CA ASP A 734 -22.30 8.54 3.93
C ASP A 734 -21.79 7.97 2.61
N MET A 735 -22.71 7.57 1.74
CA MET A 735 -22.40 7.06 0.40
C MET A 735 -21.63 8.10 -0.43
N ILE A 736 -22.06 9.37 -0.42
CA ILE A 736 -21.35 10.48 -1.07
C ILE A 736 -19.97 10.68 -0.44
N SER A 737 -19.88 10.73 0.89
CA SER A 737 -18.62 10.96 1.61
C SER A 737 -17.57 9.88 1.30
N ILE A 738 -17.98 8.61 1.29
CA ILE A 738 -17.11 7.48 0.89
C ILE A 738 -16.62 7.67 -0.55
N ALA A 739 -17.52 8.05 -1.46
CA ALA A 739 -17.16 8.23 -2.86
C ALA A 739 -16.19 9.39 -3.09
N GLU A 740 -16.39 10.52 -2.41
CA GLU A 740 -15.47 11.67 -2.47
C GLU A 740 -14.10 11.34 -1.87
N ASN A 741 -14.05 10.57 -0.79
CA ASN A 741 -12.79 10.13 -0.20
C ASN A 741 -11.99 9.25 -1.17
N ILE A 742 -12.64 8.26 -1.79
CA ILE A 742 -11.99 7.38 -2.76
C ILE A 742 -11.62 8.14 -4.03
N GLU A 743 -12.45 9.07 -4.51
CA GLU A 743 -12.13 9.94 -5.64
C GLU A 743 -10.88 10.80 -5.36
N THR A 744 -10.74 11.30 -4.14
CA THR A 744 -9.55 12.01 -3.67
C THR A 744 -8.32 11.10 -3.73
N GLN A 745 -8.43 9.85 -3.24
CA GLN A 745 -7.34 8.88 -3.33
C GLN A 745 -6.92 8.57 -4.78
N LEU A 746 -7.88 8.40 -5.69
CA LEU A 746 -7.60 8.19 -7.12
C LEU A 746 -6.92 9.41 -7.75
N THR A 747 -7.29 10.61 -7.32
CA THR A 747 -6.68 11.87 -7.78
C THR A 747 -5.24 11.99 -7.30
N ILE A 748 -4.99 11.71 -6.02
CA ILE A 748 -3.64 11.69 -5.43
C ILE A 748 -2.79 10.63 -6.11
N TRP A 749 -3.32 9.41 -6.30
CA TRP A 749 -2.64 8.34 -7.01
C TRP A 749 -2.23 8.79 -8.42
N LYS A 750 -3.16 9.35 -9.21
CA LYS A 750 -2.88 9.81 -10.57
C LYS A 750 -1.80 10.91 -10.59
N ALA A 751 -1.83 11.84 -9.63
CA ALA A 751 -0.81 12.89 -9.49
C ALA A 751 0.57 12.34 -9.10
N SER A 752 0.62 11.22 -8.38
CA SER A 752 1.87 10.56 -7.95
C SER A 752 2.54 9.69 -9.03
N LEU A 753 1.88 9.47 -10.17
CA LEU A 753 2.41 8.60 -11.23
C LEU A 753 3.70 9.17 -11.85
N PRO A 754 4.76 8.36 -12.00
CA PRO A 754 5.95 8.75 -12.75
C PRO A 754 5.64 9.08 -14.21
N ALA A 755 6.41 10.00 -14.80
CA ALA A 755 6.26 10.43 -16.20
C ALA A 755 6.34 9.27 -17.22
N ALA A 756 6.99 8.15 -16.84
CA ALA A 756 7.07 6.93 -17.65
C ALA A 756 5.70 6.25 -17.89
N ILE A 757 4.73 6.39 -16.99
CA ILE A 757 3.41 5.74 -17.08
C ILE A 757 2.23 6.72 -17.00
N ARG A 758 2.49 8.03 -16.90
CA ARG A 758 1.46 9.07 -16.82
C ARG A 758 0.96 9.48 -18.21
N SER A 759 -0.31 9.25 -18.53
CA SER A 759 -0.87 9.59 -19.86
C SER A 759 -0.85 11.07 -20.19
N ASP A 760 -0.98 11.93 -19.18
CA ASP A 760 -1.28 13.36 -19.37
C ASP A 760 -0.09 14.19 -19.90
N ASP A 761 1.13 13.63 -19.89
CA ASP A 761 2.35 14.30 -20.35
C ASP A 761 2.63 14.11 -21.85
N LEU A 762 1.80 13.31 -22.55
CA LEU A 762 2.05 13.00 -23.96
C LEU A 762 1.70 14.23 -24.85
N PRO A 763 2.61 14.62 -25.77
CA PRO A 763 2.31 15.60 -26.80
C PRO A 763 1.05 15.23 -27.61
N PRO A 764 0.23 16.21 -28.02
CA PRO A 764 -0.91 15.96 -28.88
C PRO A 764 -0.51 15.20 -30.15
N GLY A 765 -1.19 14.08 -30.44
CA GLY A 765 -0.95 13.26 -31.63
C GLY A 765 0.10 12.16 -31.48
N GLN A 766 0.78 12.04 -30.33
CA GLN A 766 1.64 10.88 -30.06
C GLN A 766 0.78 9.66 -29.67
N PRO A 767 0.98 8.48 -30.28
CA PRO A 767 0.24 7.27 -29.89
C PRO A 767 0.61 6.88 -28.45
N ILE A 768 -0.42 6.58 -27.65
CA ILE A 768 -0.25 6.07 -26.29
C ILE A 768 0.38 4.67 -26.33
N ASP A 769 1.30 4.37 -25.42
CA ASP A 769 1.83 3.02 -25.25
C ASP A 769 0.86 2.13 -24.44
N GLU A 770 1.04 0.80 -24.53
CA GLU A 770 0.13 -0.16 -23.91
C GLU A 770 0.04 0.00 -22.38
N LEU A 771 1.14 0.29 -21.69
CA LEU A 771 1.17 0.36 -20.24
C LEU A 771 0.45 1.61 -19.73
N ARG A 772 0.64 2.76 -20.40
CA ARG A 772 -0.15 3.98 -20.14
C ARG A 772 -1.64 3.76 -20.41
N TYR A 773 -1.97 3.14 -21.54
CA TYR A 773 -3.35 2.81 -21.89
C TYR A 773 -4.00 1.92 -20.83
N CYS A 774 -3.32 0.83 -20.44
CA CYS A 774 -3.80 -0.09 -19.41
C CYS A 774 -3.96 0.61 -18.04
N THR A 775 -3.01 1.46 -17.65
CA THR A 775 -3.04 2.19 -16.36
C THR A 775 -4.26 3.10 -16.26
N GLU A 776 -4.52 3.90 -17.29
CA GLU A 776 -5.68 4.79 -17.34
C GLU A 776 -6.99 3.99 -17.45
N GLY A 777 -7.01 2.89 -18.22
CA GLY A 777 -8.15 1.98 -18.30
C GLY A 777 -8.53 1.40 -16.94
N ARG A 778 -7.55 1.01 -16.11
CA ARG A 778 -7.77 0.48 -14.76
C ARG A 778 -8.35 1.54 -13.81
N ASN A 779 -7.85 2.77 -13.85
CA ASN A 779 -8.44 3.90 -13.13
C ASN A 779 -9.92 4.13 -13.53
N ARG A 780 -10.24 4.09 -14.82
CA ARG A 780 -11.63 4.23 -15.31
C ARG A 780 -12.54 3.08 -14.88
N CYS A 781 -12.04 1.84 -14.84
CA CYS A 781 -12.80 0.69 -14.33
C CYS A 781 -13.16 0.87 -12.85
N ILE A 782 -12.23 1.33 -12.01
CA ILE A 782 -12.48 1.60 -10.59
C ILE A 782 -13.51 2.72 -10.42
N ARG A 783 -13.41 3.77 -11.23
CA ARG A 783 -14.42 4.85 -11.26
C ARG A 783 -15.80 4.35 -11.69
N SER A 784 -15.86 3.40 -12.63
CA SER A 784 -17.13 2.79 -13.03
C SER A 784 -17.80 2.08 -11.85
N LEU A 785 -17.04 1.30 -11.07
CA LEU A 785 -17.55 0.69 -9.84
C LEU A 785 -17.96 1.73 -8.79
N LEU A 786 -17.18 2.80 -8.63
CA LEU A 786 -17.42 3.87 -7.66
C LEU A 786 -18.73 4.63 -7.92
N TYR A 787 -19.02 4.95 -9.18
CA TYR A 787 -20.18 5.76 -9.54
C TYR A 787 -21.46 4.94 -9.83
N ARG A 788 -21.34 3.64 -10.15
CA ARG A 788 -22.48 2.78 -10.47
C ARG A 788 -23.60 2.79 -9.41
N PRO A 789 -23.32 2.76 -8.09
CA PRO A 789 -24.36 2.88 -7.08
C PRO A 789 -25.20 4.17 -7.20
N PHE A 790 -24.57 5.29 -7.59
CA PHE A 790 -25.27 6.57 -7.80
C PHE A 790 -26.10 6.57 -9.08
N VAL A 791 -25.63 5.90 -10.14
CA VAL A 791 -26.42 5.67 -11.36
C VAL A 791 -27.66 4.84 -11.02
N TYR A 792 -27.49 3.75 -10.26
CA TYR A 792 -28.62 2.94 -9.79
C TYR A 792 -29.63 3.76 -9.00
N CYS A 793 -29.17 4.52 -7.99
CA CYS A 793 -30.04 5.36 -7.17
C CYS A 793 -30.77 6.40 -8.02
N ALA A 794 -30.09 7.06 -8.97
CA ALA A 794 -30.72 8.05 -9.84
C ALA A 794 -31.82 7.44 -10.72
N VAL A 795 -31.58 6.27 -11.31
CA VAL A 795 -32.54 5.57 -12.19
C VAL A 795 -33.76 5.06 -11.42
N HIS A 796 -33.59 4.61 -10.17
CA HIS A 796 -34.63 3.90 -9.42
C HIS A 796 -35.23 4.68 -8.24
N SER A 797 -34.80 5.93 -7.98
CA SER A 797 -35.38 6.75 -6.92
C SER A 797 -36.80 7.18 -7.26
N THR A 798 -37.75 6.94 -6.35
CA THR A 798 -39.07 7.58 -6.40
C THR A 798 -38.96 9.04 -5.93
N PRO A 799 -39.68 10.01 -6.55
CA PRO A 799 -39.63 11.45 -6.21
C PRO A 799 -40.29 11.81 -4.86
N ASN A 800 -40.00 11.05 -3.81
CA ASN A 800 -40.47 11.26 -2.45
C ASN A 800 -39.28 11.17 -1.51
N ILE A 801 -38.49 12.23 -1.35
CA ILE A 801 -37.70 12.54 -0.14
C ILE A 801 -37.45 14.05 -0.10
N SER A 802 -37.67 14.60 1.08
CA SER A 802 -37.72 16.01 1.49
C SER A 802 -36.38 16.77 1.53
N ASP A 803 -35.34 16.31 0.81
CA ASP A 803 -33.99 16.92 0.88
C ASP A 803 -33.37 17.16 -0.51
N HIS A 804 -33.69 18.31 -1.11
CA HIS A 804 -33.27 18.67 -2.47
C HIS A 804 -31.76 18.74 -2.67
N ILE A 805 -30.99 19.09 -1.63
CA ILE A 805 -29.53 19.28 -1.71
C ILE A 805 -28.83 17.93 -1.92
N THR A 806 -29.19 16.92 -1.13
CA THR A 806 -28.61 15.58 -1.24
C THR A 806 -28.93 14.94 -2.58
N MET A 807 -30.14 15.14 -3.11
CA MET A 807 -30.50 14.66 -4.46
C MET A 807 -29.67 15.31 -5.56
N GLN A 808 -29.37 16.61 -5.45
CA GLN A 808 -28.49 17.30 -6.41
C GLN A 808 -27.06 16.73 -6.40
N GLN A 809 -26.53 16.37 -5.22
CA GLN A 809 -25.22 15.74 -5.10
C GLN A 809 -25.20 14.32 -5.70
N VAL A 810 -26.25 13.53 -5.50
CA VAL A 810 -26.41 12.21 -6.15
C VAL A 810 -26.45 12.35 -7.66
N GLN A 811 -27.20 13.32 -8.19
CA GLN A 811 -27.25 13.62 -9.62
C GLN A 811 -25.87 14.02 -10.17
N ALA A 812 -25.08 14.79 -9.41
CA ALA A 812 -23.71 15.14 -9.80
C ALA A 812 -22.80 13.90 -9.88
N MET A 813 -22.91 12.97 -8.93
CA MET A 813 -22.17 11.70 -8.97
C MET A 813 -22.65 10.78 -10.10
N CYS A 814 -23.95 10.72 -10.37
CA CYS A 814 -24.53 9.99 -11.50
C CYS A 814 -23.98 10.53 -12.84
N ARG A 815 -23.92 11.86 -12.99
CA ARG A 815 -23.34 12.51 -14.18
C ARG A 815 -21.87 12.14 -14.39
N LYS A 816 -21.08 12.07 -13.32
CA LYS A 816 -19.69 11.55 -13.38
C LYS A 816 -19.67 10.10 -13.85
N GLY A 817 -20.58 9.25 -13.37
CA GLY A 817 -20.72 7.86 -13.79
C GLY A 817 -21.02 7.71 -15.29
N ILE A 818 -21.99 8.46 -15.80
CA ILE A 818 -22.35 8.46 -17.23
C ILE A 818 -21.19 8.96 -18.09
N MET A 819 -20.54 10.06 -17.69
CA MET A 819 -19.36 10.57 -18.40
C MET A 819 -18.23 9.53 -18.43
N ASN A 820 -18.02 8.81 -17.32
CA ASN A 820 -17.04 7.74 -17.27
C ASN A 820 -17.37 6.58 -18.21
N CYS A 821 -18.66 6.23 -18.38
CA CYS A 821 -19.09 5.23 -19.36
C CYS A 821 -18.73 5.65 -20.79
N LEU A 822 -19.03 6.89 -21.15
CA LEU A 822 -18.71 7.45 -22.48
C LEU A 822 -17.20 7.50 -22.74
N ASN A 823 -16.40 7.81 -21.72
CA ASN A 823 -14.95 7.86 -21.83
C ASN A 823 -14.27 6.48 -21.87
N ILE A 824 -14.91 5.41 -21.40
CA ILE A 824 -14.37 4.04 -21.50
C ILE A 824 -14.57 3.47 -22.90
N GLU A 825 -15.66 3.85 -23.58
CA GLU A 825 -16.00 3.36 -24.91
C GLU A 825 -15.24 4.10 -26.02
N THR A 826 -13.89 4.05 -25.97
CA THR A 826 -13.03 4.53 -27.07
C THR A 826 -12.67 3.39 -28.04
N ALA A 827 -12.40 3.76 -29.29
CA ALA A 827 -12.02 2.82 -30.36
C ALA A 827 -10.55 2.35 -30.29
N GLU A 828 -9.75 2.94 -29.39
CA GLU A 828 -8.29 2.94 -29.45
C GLU A 828 -7.65 1.56 -29.31
N ALA A 829 -8.31 0.56 -28.69
CA ALA A 829 -7.73 -0.77 -28.48
C ALA A 829 -8.72 -1.94 -28.67
N VAL A 830 -9.79 -1.73 -29.45
CA VAL A 830 -10.90 -2.71 -29.61
C VAL A 830 -10.44 -4.10 -30.04
N THR A 831 -9.40 -4.17 -30.87
CA THR A 831 -8.88 -5.43 -31.44
C THR A 831 -7.61 -5.95 -30.73
N HIS A 832 -7.11 -5.21 -29.74
CA HIS A 832 -5.88 -5.60 -29.05
C HIS A 832 -6.13 -6.74 -28.07
N ARG A 833 -5.34 -7.81 -28.19
CA ARG A 833 -5.41 -8.97 -27.30
C ARG A 833 -4.43 -8.85 -26.15
N HIS A 834 -4.95 -8.86 -24.94
CA HIS A 834 -4.17 -8.93 -23.71
C HIS A 834 -4.91 -9.69 -22.60
N HIS A 835 -4.24 -9.96 -21.48
CA HIS A 835 -4.83 -10.70 -20.35
C HIS A 835 -6.11 -10.07 -19.76
N GLY A 836 -6.34 -8.79 -20.01
CA GLY A 836 -7.52 -8.06 -19.54
C GLY A 836 -8.64 -7.90 -20.56
N THR A 837 -8.49 -8.41 -21.79
CA THR A 837 -9.47 -8.24 -22.87
C THR A 837 -10.86 -8.72 -22.46
N TRP A 838 -10.97 -9.89 -21.83
CA TRP A 838 -12.26 -10.43 -21.37
C TRP A 838 -12.93 -9.53 -20.31
N TYR A 839 -12.18 -9.00 -19.35
CA TYR A 839 -12.72 -8.04 -18.37
C TYR A 839 -13.19 -6.76 -19.04
N GLY A 840 -12.45 -6.28 -20.05
CA GLY A 840 -12.83 -5.11 -20.84
C GLY A 840 -14.16 -5.28 -21.58
N LEU A 841 -14.43 -6.47 -22.12
CA LEU A 841 -15.72 -6.79 -22.75
C LEU A 841 -16.87 -6.73 -21.73
N ARG A 842 -16.69 -7.35 -20.56
CA ARG A 842 -17.69 -7.30 -19.48
C ARG A 842 -17.94 -5.88 -18.97
N GLN A 843 -16.88 -5.09 -18.82
CA GLN A 843 -17.01 -3.69 -18.44
C GLN A 843 -17.77 -2.88 -19.49
N SER A 844 -17.58 -3.19 -20.78
CA SER A 844 -18.30 -2.55 -21.88
C SER A 844 -19.79 -2.88 -21.86
N ILE A 845 -20.15 -4.13 -21.57
CA ILE A 845 -21.56 -4.54 -21.39
C ILE A 845 -22.18 -3.78 -20.20
N VAL A 846 -21.48 -3.67 -19.06
CA VAL A 846 -21.99 -2.91 -17.91
C VAL A 846 -22.20 -1.43 -18.26
N ASN A 847 -21.28 -0.81 -19.00
CA ASN A 847 -21.44 0.57 -19.45
C ASN A 847 -22.67 0.73 -20.35
N ALA A 848 -22.84 -0.15 -21.34
CA ALA A 848 -23.99 -0.12 -22.24
C ALA A 848 -25.32 -0.26 -21.48
N LEU A 849 -25.40 -1.19 -20.52
CA LEU A 849 -26.57 -1.36 -19.67
C LEU A 849 -26.86 -0.11 -18.82
N MET A 850 -25.86 0.50 -18.20
CA MET A 850 -26.05 1.73 -17.43
C MET A 850 -26.55 2.88 -18.32
N LEU A 851 -26.03 3.02 -19.54
CA LEU A 851 -26.48 4.05 -20.50
C LEU A 851 -27.90 3.78 -21.02
N LEU A 852 -28.27 2.52 -21.25
CA LEU A 852 -29.65 2.14 -21.60
C LEU A 852 -30.60 2.47 -20.46
N ALA A 853 -30.24 2.14 -19.22
CA ALA A 853 -31.04 2.43 -18.03
C ALA A 853 -31.27 3.93 -17.85
N THR A 854 -30.24 4.77 -18.01
CA THR A 854 -30.38 6.23 -17.88
C THR A 854 -31.18 6.84 -19.01
N LYS A 855 -31.07 6.32 -20.24
CA LYS A 855 -31.87 6.76 -21.39
C LYS A 855 -33.37 6.53 -21.19
N THR A 856 -33.76 5.53 -20.39
CA THR A 856 -35.19 5.23 -20.13
C THR A 856 -35.87 6.15 -19.12
N VAL A 857 -35.11 6.98 -18.40
CA VAL A 857 -35.63 7.83 -17.31
C VAL A 857 -35.32 9.30 -17.59
N ASP A 858 -36.35 10.07 -17.94
CA ASP A 858 -36.27 11.49 -18.36
C ASP A 858 -35.48 12.39 -17.39
N ASN A 859 -35.55 12.13 -16.08
CA ASN A 859 -34.88 12.94 -15.06
C ASN A 859 -33.39 12.62 -14.85
N THR A 860 -32.87 11.60 -15.56
CA THR A 860 -31.46 11.17 -15.46
C THR A 860 -30.70 11.31 -16.77
N ASP A 861 -31.38 11.74 -17.83
CA ASP A 861 -30.72 12.09 -19.08
C ASP A 861 -30.10 13.49 -18.98
N PHE A 862 -28.77 13.54 -18.93
CA PHE A 862 -28.02 14.79 -18.84
C PHE A 862 -27.58 15.32 -20.21
N TYR A 863 -27.94 14.64 -21.31
CA TYR A 863 -27.57 15.02 -22.67
C TYR A 863 -28.81 15.28 -23.51
N SER A 864 -29.01 16.55 -23.90
CA SER A 864 -30.00 16.91 -24.92
C SER A 864 -29.28 17.08 -26.27
N PRO A 865 -29.40 16.12 -27.21
CA PRO A 865 -28.77 16.24 -28.53
C PRO A 865 -29.36 17.44 -29.30
N ARG A 866 -28.55 18.10 -30.12
CA ARG A 866 -29.06 19.12 -31.05
C ARG A 866 -29.90 18.46 -32.14
N GLN A 867 -30.84 19.19 -32.73
CA GLN A 867 -31.68 18.65 -33.82
C GLN A 867 -30.80 18.03 -34.92
N GLY A 868 -30.95 16.71 -35.14
CA GLY A 868 -30.23 15.95 -36.16
C GLY A 868 -28.90 15.32 -35.71
N GLU A 869 -28.42 15.59 -34.49
CA GLU A 869 -27.25 14.92 -33.93
C GLU A 869 -27.64 13.59 -33.26
N ARG A 870 -26.81 12.56 -33.48
CA ARG A 870 -27.00 11.25 -32.84
C ARG A 870 -26.67 11.35 -31.35
N HIS A 871 -27.46 10.66 -30.51
CA HIS A 871 -27.22 10.67 -29.07
C HIS A 871 -25.85 10.06 -28.75
N PRO A 872 -25.03 10.65 -27.85
CA PRO A 872 -23.71 10.10 -27.52
C PRO A 872 -23.79 8.69 -26.93
N TYR A 873 -24.88 8.34 -26.25
CA TYR A 873 -25.08 6.98 -25.73
C TYR A 873 -25.22 5.96 -26.86
N ASP A 874 -25.85 6.32 -27.97
CA ASP A 874 -26.04 5.42 -29.11
C ASP A 874 -24.69 5.05 -29.73
N HIS A 875 -23.76 6.01 -29.80
CA HIS A 875 -22.40 5.73 -30.27
C HIS A 875 -21.66 4.78 -29.33
N ALA A 876 -21.75 5.00 -28.01
CA ALA A 876 -21.12 4.13 -27.02
C ALA A 876 -21.70 2.71 -27.02
N ILE A 877 -23.02 2.57 -27.21
CA ILE A 877 -23.70 1.27 -27.31
C ILE A 877 -23.32 0.55 -28.61
N ASP A 878 -23.25 1.26 -29.74
CA ASP A 878 -22.71 0.71 -30.99
C ASP A 878 -21.28 0.21 -30.82
N MET A 879 -20.43 0.97 -30.15
CA MET A 879 -19.05 0.57 -29.88
C MET A 879 -18.98 -0.70 -29.03
N CYS A 880 -19.87 -0.84 -28.04
CA CYS A 880 -20.00 -2.07 -27.27
C CYS A 880 -20.40 -3.25 -28.18
N MET A 881 -21.43 -3.09 -29.03
CA MET A 881 -21.86 -4.14 -29.96
C MET A 881 -20.75 -4.54 -30.93
N ASP A 882 -20.02 -3.57 -31.47
CA ASP A 882 -18.90 -3.80 -32.38
C ASP A 882 -17.74 -4.55 -31.70
N LYS A 883 -17.40 -4.20 -30.44
CA LYS A 883 -16.45 -4.96 -29.62
C LYS A 883 -16.90 -6.40 -29.44
N LEU A 884 -18.17 -6.63 -29.07
CA LEU A 884 -18.70 -7.97 -28.84
C LEU A 884 -18.70 -8.79 -30.15
N ARG A 885 -19.14 -8.23 -31.28
CA ARG A 885 -19.09 -8.88 -32.61
C ARG A 885 -17.68 -9.30 -33.01
N TYR A 886 -16.69 -8.46 -32.75
CA TYR A 886 -15.30 -8.79 -33.06
C TYR A 886 -14.81 -10.04 -32.29
N TRP A 887 -15.19 -10.15 -31.01
CA TRP A 887 -14.74 -11.19 -30.08
C TRP A 887 -15.71 -12.38 -29.92
N GLU A 888 -16.90 -12.34 -30.53
CA GLU A 888 -17.99 -13.33 -30.35
C GLU A 888 -17.55 -14.78 -30.62
N GLY A 889 -16.58 -14.95 -31.52
CA GLY A 889 -16.06 -16.25 -31.90
C GLY A 889 -15.17 -16.93 -30.86
N GLU A 890 -14.82 -16.23 -29.77
CA GLU A 890 -13.80 -16.67 -28.81
C GLU A 890 -14.29 -16.89 -27.39
N SER A 891 -15.43 -16.33 -27.01
CA SER A 891 -16.03 -16.55 -25.69
C SER A 891 -17.55 -16.72 -25.79
N PRO A 892 -18.14 -17.76 -25.18
CA PRO A 892 -19.57 -18.07 -25.30
C PRO A 892 -20.49 -16.99 -24.74
N ASP A 893 -20.10 -16.33 -23.66
CA ASP A 893 -20.87 -15.25 -23.03
C ASP A 893 -20.90 -13.97 -23.88
N THR A 894 -19.94 -13.77 -24.78
CA THR A 894 -19.88 -12.61 -25.66
C THR A 894 -21.02 -12.62 -26.69
N ILE A 895 -21.36 -13.80 -27.23
CA ILE A 895 -22.51 -13.97 -28.16
C ILE A 895 -23.81 -13.65 -27.43
N ALA A 896 -24.03 -14.27 -26.26
CA ALA A 896 -25.24 -14.05 -25.47
C ALA A 896 -25.39 -12.59 -25.03
N ALA A 897 -24.27 -11.92 -24.71
CA ALA A 897 -24.27 -10.51 -24.37
C ALA A 897 -24.59 -9.61 -25.58
N LEU A 898 -24.10 -9.93 -26.77
CA LEU A 898 -24.41 -9.18 -27.99
C LEU A 898 -25.91 -9.23 -28.29
N GLU A 899 -26.50 -10.43 -28.33
CA GLU A 899 -27.94 -10.63 -28.54
C GLU A 899 -28.77 -9.86 -27.51
N LEU A 900 -28.33 -9.86 -26.25
CA LEU A 900 -28.99 -9.14 -25.16
C LEU A 900 -28.98 -7.63 -25.35
N ILE A 901 -27.82 -7.04 -25.70
CA ILE A 901 -27.71 -5.60 -25.91
C ILE A 901 -28.51 -5.16 -27.15
N GLU A 902 -28.49 -5.95 -28.22
CA GLU A 902 -29.30 -5.70 -29.43
C GLU A 902 -30.81 -5.71 -29.11
N GLU A 903 -31.28 -6.69 -28.33
CA GLU A 903 -32.68 -6.80 -27.90
C GLU A 903 -33.10 -5.59 -27.06
N LEU A 904 -32.29 -5.21 -26.06
CA LEU A 904 -32.60 -4.10 -25.15
C LEU A 904 -32.55 -2.75 -25.86
N TYR A 905 -31.60 -2.54 -26.77
CA TYR A 905 -31.46 -1.30 -27.52
C TYR A 905 -32.59 -1.12 -28.54
N ALA A 906 -32.97 -2.18 -29.26
CA ALA A 906 -34.09 -2.15 -30.20
C ALA A 906 -35.45 -1.94 -29.52
N GLY A 907 -35.60 -2.39 -28.26
CA GLY A 907 -36.82 -2.16 -27.47
C GLY A 907 -37.00 -0.73 -26.96
N MET A 908 -35.98 0.13 -27.09
CA MET A 908 -35.98 1.52 -26.61
C MET A 908 -35.98 2.56 -27.74
N SER A 909 -35.67 2.14 -28.97
CA SER A 909 -35.84 2.91 -30.21
C SER A 909 -37.27 2.81 -30.73
#